data_AF-M7WBI5-F1
#
_entry.id   AF-M7WBI5-F1
#
_cell.length_a   1.000
_cell.length_b   1.000
_cell.length_c   1.000
_cell.angle_alpha   90.00
_cell.angle_beta   90.00
_cell.angle_gamma   90.00
#
_symmetry.space_group_name_H-M   'P 1'
#
loop_
_entity.id
_entity.type
_entity.pdbx_description
1 polymer ?
#
loop_
_entity_poly.entity_id
_entity_poly.type
_entity_poly.pdbx_seq_one_letter_code
_entity_poly.pdbx_strand_id
1 'polypeptide(L)'
;MQFVDYKVKLATRKACNTSNCPPKPKHIRTIVVKSFSGGVPSFYSELTKWILSFNPLQQYKSLVTLHRVLRDGSSQLLGGYLDAFLPTINRLVNTPQQLNAYYAFQQIIKHYAKYIQIRFVFHQKHRIFTGSLLVPHELPEEYYSDQKTLSVLSYMMDLMDYLLVIPLPIIQNYIGDNCKMDCTIPLILDSYSLVKDITFFLTNLAHIEQNQSVFTFLYDRFTKTYSKLNQLYSAAKNNGYIVSLIEVPNLPPLPTFNVNDEERKLYLKKHPHSITKNNHLQKTFLHQNNNNTKEILELGNHFSQQLSKLFDLLIPPQLSSEDPESKLETMASCLMQELQNPSNLDDIKIHIWKTLIGTKYLLQQRNLDYVDANNNGEKVINELYDLQSIADKIKVSFQMNEGYEELQKYIEEFVSILSSSSANTSETTPTNQDNDLVLFDYIGDSSHDKVIQTSQDDFIDEQSFNSFIPPNLQNQENSSNEEEDFSIVLNQINDQINKIEDVRDALKNCNTNGNETIKRFGDSTQGLIDFIQIAGECEKERIREGKEKNNQTYSNNEVWSEGLLSCAKKIVEWAQYISSALMNGEPDERILAGLKQFKSHCSQLLTAARVSMEDQSPLLQRLEKSLCSLMSQIQKIIQNILSREQEQRQEIKEQNKTQDNGIESKKELMESQVRVLQLQKELEKAQNHLYSLRKEEYN
;
A
#
# COMPACT_ATOMS: atom_id res chain seq x y z
N MET A 1 -28.40 14.48 28.12
CA MET A 1 -27.87 13.21 28.66
C MET A 1 -27.78 12.22 27.51
N GLN A 2 -26.66 12.16 26.78
CA GLN A 2 -26.52 11.22 25.66
C GLN A 2 -26.43 9.80 26.23
N PHE A 3 -27.42 8.97 25.94
CA PHE A 3 -27.39 7.54 26.28
C PHE A 3 -26.15 6.92 25.62
N VAL A 4 -25.13 6.64 26.43
CA VAL A 4 -23.96 5.88 26.00
C VAL A 4 -24.43 4.45 25.77
N ASP A 5 -24.56 4.03 24.51
CA ASP A 5 -24.87 2.64 24.21
C ASP A 5 -23.59 1.81 24.39
N TYR A 6 -23.44 1.29 25.61
CA TYR A 6 -22.31 0.45 25.99
C TYR A 6 -22.14 -0.75 25.07
N LYS A 7 -23.24 -1.32 24.53
CA LYS A 7 -23.18 -2.46 23.61
C LYS A 7 -22.53 -2.07 22.29
N VAL A 8 -22.81 -0.87 21.77
CA VAL A 8 -22.17 -0.35 20.55
C VAL A 8 -20.68 -0.14 20.78
N LYS A 9 -20.28 0.50 21.88
CA LYS A 9 -18.85 0.70 22.20
C LYS A 9 -18.10 -0.63 22.30
N LEU A 10 -18.68 -1.61 22.99
CA LEU A 10 -18.10 -2.94 23.13
C LEU A 10 -18.00 -3.66 21.78
N ALA A 11 -19.04 -3.56 20.93
CA ALA A 11 -19.02 -4.13 19.59
C ALA A 11 -17.94 -3.48 18.72
N THR A 12 -17.83 -2.14 18.71
CA THR A 12 -16.78 -1.42 17.97
C THR A 12 -15.38 -1.84 18.42
N ARG A 13 -15.15 -1.93 19.74
CA ARG A 13 -13.87 -2.39 20.30
C ARG A 13 -13.53 -3.81 19.85
N LYS A 14 -14.50 -4.73 19.89
CA LYS A 14 -14.27 -6.13 19.47
C LYS A 14 -14.08 -6.25 17.96
N ALA A 15 -14.71 -5.39 17.15
CA ALA A 15 -14.50 -5.32 15.70
C ALA A 15 -13.09 -4.78 15.35
N CYS A 16 -12.58 -3.80 16.11
CA CYS A 16 -11.28 -3.15 15.91
C CYS A 16 -10.16 -3.69 16.82
N ASN A 17 -10.19 -4.99 17.17
CA ASN A 17 -9.16 -5.62 18.00
C ASN A 17 -7.83 -5.77 17.25
N THR A 18 -6.77 -6.18 17.95
CA THR A 18 -5.40 -6.35 17.42
C THR A 18 -5.16 -7.71 16.75
N SER A 19 -6.12 -8.63 16.77
CA SER A 19 -5.98 -9.96 16.19
C SER A 19 -5.95 -9.88 14.66
N ASN A 20 -5.00 -10.58 14.03
CA ASN A 20 -4.88 -10.68 12.56
C ASN A 20 -5.97 -11.58 11.97
N CYS A 21 -7.21 -11.11 12.08
CA CYS A 21 -8.39 -11.74 11.53
C CYS A 21 -9.39 -10.66 11.10
N PRO A 22 -10.27 -10.96 10.14
CA PRO A 22 -11.37 -10.09 9.76
C PRO A 22 -12.20 -9.57 10.95
N PRO A 23 -12.73 -8.34 10.90
CA PRO A 23 -13.75 -7.89 11.85
C PRO A 23 -14.94 -8.87 11.89
N LYS A 24 -15.20 -9.47 13.06
CA LYS A 24 -16.23 -10.53 13.17
C LYS A 24 -17.63 -9.99 12.80
N PRO A 25 -18.40 -10.67 11.92
CA PRO A 25 -19.70 -10.19 11.43
C PRO A 25 -20.71 -9.85 12.53
N LYS A 26 -20.74 -10.63 13.63
CA LYS A 26 -21.65 -10.38 14.76
C LYS A 26 -21.49 -9.00 15.41
N HIS A 27 -20.26 -8.47 15.43
CA HIS A 27 -19.98 -7.15 15.99
C HIS A 27 -20.42 -6.04 15.03
N ILE A 28 -20.12 -6.17 13.74
CA ILE A 28 -20.60 -5.25 12.70
C ILE A 28 -22.13 -5.21 12.69
N ARG A 29 -22.80 -6.37 12.69
CA ARG A 29 -24.27 -6.48 12.73
C ARG A 29 -24.86 -5.77 13.95
N THR A 30 -24.22 -5.90 15.12
CA THR A 30 -24.66 -5.19 16.33
C THR A 30 -24.61 -3.67 16.13
N ILE A 31 -23.52 -3.15 15.56
CA ILE A 31 -23.35 -1.72 15.28
C ILE A 31 -24.38 -1.24 14.26
N VAL A 32 -24.56 -1.98 13.16
CA VAL A 32 -25.53 -1.69 12.09
C VAL A 32 -26.94 -1.61 12.66
N VAL A 33 -27.40 -2.64 13.37
CA VAL A 33 -28.76 -2.65 13.97
C VAL A 33 -28.94 -1.48 14.92
N LYS A 34 -27.94 -1.20 15.75
CA LYS A 34 -27.99 -0.10 16.72
C LYS A 34 -27.91 1.28 16.08
N SER A 35 -27.38 1.42 14.86
CA SER A 35 -27.37 2.71 14.16
C SER A 35 -28.79 3.25 13.94
N PHE A 36 -29.78 2.37 13.69
CA PHE A 36 -31.19 2.74 13.56
C PHE A 36 -31.88 3.13 14.88
N SER A 37 -31.28 2.79 16.02
CA SER A 37 -31.85 3.03 17.36
C SER A 37 -30.99 3.98 18.21
N GLY A 38 -30.26 4.92 17.57
CA GLY A 38 -29.49 5.95 18.27
C GLY A 38 -28.06 5.58 18.68
N GLY A 39 -27.50 4.48 18.16
CA GLY A 39 -26.14 4.01 18.46
C GLY A 39 -25.01 4.78 17.75
N VAL A 40 -25.35 5.62 16.75
CA VAL A 40 -24.40 6.36 15.91
C VAL A 40 -23.36 7.17 16.69
N PRO A 41 -23.71 7.98 17.73
CA PRO A 41 -22.73 8.76 18.47
C PRO A 41 -21.70 7.89 19.19
N SER A 42 -22.15 6.76 19.76
CA SER A 42 -21.30 5.81 20.46
C SER A 42 -20.36 5.07 19.51
N PHE A 43 -20.83 4.79 18.29
CA PHE A 43 -20.00 4.19 17.25
C PHE A 43 -18.84 5.11 16.85
N TYR A 44 -19.13 6.33 16.40
CA TYR A 44 -18.09 7.28 15.96
C TYR A 44 -17.12 7.63 17.08
N SER A 45 -17.62 7.88 18.31
CA SER A 45 -16.77 8.18 19.47
C SER A 45 -15.77 7.06 19.78
N GLU A 46 -16.19 5.80 19.70
CA GLU A 46 -15.29 4.67 19.95
C GLU A 46 -14.38 4.40 18.75
N LEU A 47 -14.89 4.53 17.52
CA LEU A 47 -14.13 4.33 16.28
C LEU A 47 -12.96 5.32 16.15
N THR A 48 -13.15 6.60 16.51
CA THR A 48 -12.10 7.63 16.51
C THR A 48 -10.87 7.18 17.30
N LYS A 49 -11.04 6.43 18.40
CA LYS A 49 -9.92 5.96 19.23
C LYS A 49 -9.05 4.94 18.50
N TRP A 50 -9.70 4.01 17.78
CA TRP A 50 -9.03 2.90 17.13
C TRP A 50 -8.41 3.27 15.80
N ILE A 51 -9.07 4.14 15.02
CA ILE A 51 -8.54 4.62 13.75
C ILE A 51 -7.31 5.51 13.92
N LEU A 52 -7.14 6.10 15.10
CA LEU A 52 -5.99 6.94 15.47
C LEU A 52 -4.97 6.21 16.35
N SER A 53 -5.15 4.92 16.56
CA SER A 53 -4.16 4.10 17.25
C SER A 53 -2.88 4.00 16.43
N PHE A 54 -1.74 3.75 17.09
CA PHE A 54 -0.47 3.46 16.41
C PHE A 54 -0.40 2.04 15.83
N ASN A 55 -1.44 1.22 16.01
CA ASN A 55 -1.45 -0.17 15.56
C ASN A 55 -2.11 -0.28 14.16
N PRO A 56 -1.36 -0.68 13.12
CA PRO A 56 -1.89 -0.76 11.76
C PRO A 56 -3.08 -1.71 11.60
N LEU A 57 -3.11 -2.85 12.30
CA LEU A 57 -4.26 -3.77 12.26
C LEU A 57 -5.52 -3.10 12.81
N GLN A 58 -5.43 -2.36 13.90
CA GLN A 58 -6.58 -1.66 14.46
C GLN A 58 -7.06 -0.53 13.53
N GLN A 59 -6.14 0.21 12.90
CA GLN A 59 -6.47 1.21 11.89
C GLN A 59 -7.18 0.59 10.69
N TYR A 60 -6.61 -0.49 10.13
CA TYR A 60 -7.18 -1.25 9.03
C TYR A 60 -8.59 -1.76 9.35
N LYS A 61 -8.74 -2.45 10.49
CA LYS A 61 -10.04 -3.00 10.92
C LYS A 61 -11.05 -1.91 11.21
N SER A 62 -10.60 -0.73 11.65
CA SER A 62 -11.47 0.44 11.82
C SER A 62 -12.00 0.94 10.49
N LEU A 63 -11.17 1.03 9.45
CA LEU A 63 -11.61 1.40 8.10
C LEU A 63 -12.59 0.37 7.51
N VAL A 64 -12.30 -0.93 7.65
CA VAL A 64 -13.18 -1.99 7.15
C VAL A 64 -14.52 -2.00 7.88
N THR A 65 -14.49 -1.85 9.21
CA THR A 65 -15.70 -1.73 10.04
C THR A 65 -16.52 -0.50 9.65
N LEU A 66 -15.86 0.66 9.47
CA LEU A 66 -16.50 1.89 9.02
C LEU A 66 -17.18 1.71 7.67
N HIS A 67 -16.50 1.15 6.68
CA HIS A 67 -17.06 0.90 5.35
C HIS A 67 -18.34 0.06 5.45
N ARG A 68 -18.27 -1.11 6.10
CA ARG A 68 -19.43 -2.02 6.23
C ARG A 68 -20.60 -1.37 6.98
N VAL A 69 -20.31 -0.64 8.06
CA VAL A 69 -21.35 0.08 8.82
C VAL A 69 -21.99 1.19 8.01
N LEU A 70 -21.21 1.94 7.21
CA LEU A 70 -21.76 2.95 6.31
C LEU A 70 -22.65 2.33 5.23
N ARG A 71 -22.26 1.17 4.69
CA ARG A 71 -23.00 0.47 3.64
C ARG A 71 -24.37 -0.01 4.13
N ASP A 72 -24.40 -0.68 5.28
CA ASP A 72 -25.59 -1.42 5.75
C ASP A 72 -26.37 -0.69 6.87
N GLY A 73 -25.84 0.41 7.41
CA GLY A 73 -26.41 1.13 8.53
C GLY A 73 -27.41 2.24 8.17
N SER A 74 -27.90 2.94 9.19
CA SER A 74 -28.87 4.03 9.04
C SER A 74 -28.30 5.25 8.29
N SER A 75 -29.15 6.00 7.60
CA SER A 75 -28.77 7.25 6.92
C SER A 75 -28.19 8.32 7.85
N GLN A 76 -28.44 8.25 9.17
CA GLN A 76 -27.83 9.14 10.16
C GLN A 76 -26.30 9.04 10.20
N LEU A 77 -25.74 7.89 9.78
CA LEU A 77 -24.28 7.72 9.64
C LEU A 77 -23.72 8.62 8.55
N LEU A 78 -24.50 8.94 7.51
CA LEU A 78 -24.07 9.70 6.35
C LEU A 78 -24.35 11.21 6.48
N GLY A 79 -24.70 11.70 7.66
CA GLY A 79 -25.00 13.11 7.93
C GLY A 79 -23.86 13.85 8.63
N GLY A 80 -24.20 14.73 9.57
CA GLY A 80 -23.20 15.55 10.29
C GLY A 80 -22.13 14.76 11.04
N TYR A 81 -22.39 13.50 11.41
CA TYR A 81 -21.37 12.62 11.99
C TYR A 81 -20.25 12.27 11.00
N LEU A 82 -20.59 11.99 9.73
CA LEU A 82 -19.61 11.76 8.67
C LEU A 82 -18.78 13.03 8.42
N ASP A 83 -19.42 14.19 8.39
CA ASP A 83 -18.74 15.47 8.18
C ASP A 83 -17.74 15.77 9.30
N ALA A 84 -18.15 15.56 10.55
CA ALA A 84 -17.27 15.72 11.71
C ALA A 84 -16.13 14.70 11.73
N PHE A 85 -16.30 13.55 11.09
CA PHE A 85 -15.28 12.50 11.04
C PHE A 85 -14.29 12.66 9.89
N LEU A 86 -14.63 13.39 8.81
CA LEU A 86 -13.77 13.60 7.65
C LEU A 86 -12.34 14.09 7.99
N PRO A 87 -12.12 15.05 8.92
CA PRO A 87 -10.77 15.46 9.30
C PRO A 87 -9.92 14.31 9.87
N THR A 88 -10.56 13.34 10.54
CA THR A 88 -9.88 12.15 11.09
C THR A 88 -9.35 11.27 9.95
N ILE A 89 -10.13 11.09 8.89
CA ILE A 89 -9.72 10.34 7.69
C ILE A 89 -8.60 11.08 6.94
N ASN A 90 -8.71 12.41 6.80
CA ASN A 90 -7.67 13.22 6.13
C ASN A 90 -6.30 13.06 6.78
N ARG A 91 -6.25 13.00 8.13
CA ARG A 91 -5.00 12.74 8.85
C ARG A 91 -4.41 11.37 8.52
N LEU A 92 -5.24 10.34 8.39
CA LEU A 92 -4.79 8.99 8.11
C LEU A 92 -4.21 8.88 6.68
N VAL A 93 -4.86 9.52 5.70
CA VAL A 93 -4.38 9.57 4.30
C VAL A 93 -2.97 10.17 4.21
N ASN A 94 -2.68 11.17 5.04
CA ASN A 94 -1.40 11.89 5.06
C ASN A 94 -0.37 11.27 6.02
N THR A 95 -0.63 10.10 6.59
CA THR A 95 0.29 9.45 7.53
C THR A 95 1.46 8.80 6.77
N PRO A 96 2.73 9.11 7.11
CA PRO A 96 3.88 8.53 6.44
C PRO A 96 3.95 7.02 6.70
N GLN A 97 4.29 6.25 5.66
CA GLN A 97 4.52 4.81 5.80
C GLN A 97 5.93 4.56 6.36
N GLN A 98 6.05 3.53 7.20
CA GLN A 98 7.30 3.04 7.77
C GLN A 98 7.60 1.65 7.23
N LEU A 99 8.83 1.43 6.76
CA LEU A 99 9.32 0.12 6.32
C LEU A 99 9.47 -0.80 7.54
N ASN A 100 8.42 -1.57 7.84
CA ASN A 100 8.38 -2.52 8.95
C ASN A 100 7.46 -3.70 8.59
N ALA A 101 7.31 -4.66 9.51
CA ALA A 101 6.48 -5.86 9.30
C ALA A 101 4.99 -5.56 8.95
N TYR A 102 4.51 -4.34 9.21
CA TYR A 102 3.16 -3.91 8.87
C TYR A 102 3.07 -3.09 7.58
N TYR A 103 4.14 -2.99 6.80
CA TYR A 103 4.18 -2.16 5.58
C TYR A 103 3.04 -2.49 4.61
N ALA A 104 2.74 -3.77 4.39
CA ALA A 104 1.61 -4.20 3.57
C ALA A 104 0.27 -3.64 4.08
N PHE A 105 0.00 -3.75 5.39
CA PHE A 105 -1.19 -3.14 6.00
C PHE A 105 -1.18 -1.62 5.86
N GLN A 106 -0.04 -0.95 6.05
CA GLN A 106 0.05 0.51 5.91
C GLN A 106 -0.26 0.98 4.48
N GLN A 107 0.16 0.23 3.46
CA GLN A 107 -0.18 0.54 2.07
C GLN A 107 -1.68 0.36 1.79
N ILE A 108 -2.26 -0.74 2.28
CA ILE A 108 -3.71 -0.98 2.17
C ILE A 108 -4.48 0.12 2.91
N ILE A 109 -4.06 0.48 4.13
CA ILE A 109 -4.67 1.54 4.94
C ILE A 109 -4.64 2.88 4.20
N LYS A 110 -3.51 3.27 3.61
CA LYS A 110 -3.36 4.53 2.87
C LYS A 110 -4.38 4.63 1.73
N HIS A 111 -4.40 3.62 0.86
CA HIS A 111 -5.28 3.62 -0.31
C HIS A 111 -6.74 3.47 0.11
N TYR A 112 -7.03 2.60 1.08
CA TYR A 112 -8.40 2.40 1.54
C TYR A 112 -8.95 3.62 2.30
N ALA A 113 -8.13 4.32 3.09
CA ALA A 113 -8.49 5.60 3.69
C ALA A 113 -8.78 6.66 2.62
N LYS A 114 -8.01 6.69 1.52
CA LYS A 114 -8.25 7.61 0.41
C LYS A 114 -9.56 7.30 -0.32
N TYR A 115 -9.89 6.02 -0.53
CA TYR A 115 -11.20 5.62 -1.05
C TYR A 115 -12.35 6.11 -0.14
N ILE A 116 -12.23 5.88 1.17
CA ILE A 116 -13.21 6.34 2.16
C ILE A 116 -13.33 7.87 2.15
N GLN A 117 -12.22 8.61 1.99
CA GLN A 117 -12.22 10.07 1.84
C GLN A 117 -13.05 10.51 0.63
N ILE A 118 -12.80 9.93 -0.55
CA ILE A 118 -13.53 10.26 -1.79
C ILE A 118 -15.02 9.95 -1.62
N ARG A 119 -15.35 8.82 -1.00
CA ARG A 119 -16.73 8.45 -0.65
C ARG A 119 -17.40 9.44 0.28
N PHE A 120 -16.69 9.96 1.27
CA PHE A 120 -17.24 10.96 2.18
C PHE A 120 -17.60 12.24 1.44
N VAL A 121 -16.71 12.69 0.55
CA VAL A 121 -16.95 13.87 -0.30
C VAL A 121 -18.15 13.64 -1.21
N PHE A 122 -18.29 12.45 -1.80
CA PHE A 122 -19.48 12.09 -2.59
C PHE A 122 -20.77 12.24 -1.77
N HIS A 123 -20.84 11.65 -0.57
CA HIS A 123 -22.04 11.75 0.27
C HIS A 123 -22.30 13.19 0.77
N GLN A 124 -21.26 14.00 0.99
CA GLN A 124 -21.42 15.42 1.31
C GLN A 124 -22.13 16.19 0.19
N LYS A 125 -21.77 15.90 -1.06
CA LYS A 125 -22.35 16.55 -2.24
C LYS A 125 -23.70 15.95 -2.64
N HIS A 126 -23.90 14.67 -2.40
CA HIS A 126 -25.06 13.91 -2.86
C HIS A 126 -25.67 13.05 -1.74
N ARG A 127 -26.31 13.70 -0.75
CA ARG A 127 -26.91 13.03 0.43
C ARG A 127 -28.08 12.11 0.14
N ILE A 128 -28.68 12.21 -1.06
CA ILE A 128 -29.81 11.38 -1.45
C ILE A 128 -29.43 9.90 -1.60
N PHE A 129 -28.14 9.64 -1.87
CA PHE A 129 -27.63 8.29 -2.04
C PHE A 129 -27.61 7.55 -0.72
N THR A 130 -28.06 6.31 -0.78
CA THR A 130 -27.95 5.39 0.35
C THR A 130 -26.50 5.08 0.67
N GLY A 131 -26.26 4.53 1.86
CA GLY A 131 -24.94 4.10 2.30
C GLY A 131 -24.29 3.12 1.33
N SER A 132 -25.08 2.25 0.71
CA SER A 132 -24.64 1.31 -0.33
C SER A 132 -24.41 1.92 -1.72
N LEU A 133 -24.35 3.26 -1.82
CA LEU A 133 -24.15 3.97 -3.09
C LEU A 133 -25.23 3.64 -4.12
N LEU A 134 -26.47 3.45 -3.66
CA LEU A 134 -27.63 3.27 -4.53
C LEU A 134 -28.51 4.52 -4.52
N VAL A 135 -28.96 4.90 -5.71
CA VAL A 135 -30.09 5.80 -5.94
C VAL A 135 -31.37 5.24 -5.29
N PRO A 136 -32.15 6.05 -4.55
CA PRO A 136 -33.48 5.64 -4.10
C PRO A 136 -34.47 5.51 -5.27
N HIS A 137 -35.52 4.71 -5.09
CA HIS A 137 -36.50 4.43 -6.16
C HIS A 137 -37.13 5.68 -6.80
N GLU A 138 -37.25 6.76 -6.03
CA GLU A 138 -37.73 8.05 -6.50
C GLU A 138 -36.64 9.10 -6.34
N LEU A 139 -36.28 9.74 -7.46
CA LEU A 139 -35.36 10.86 -7.49
C LEU A 139 -36.14 12.17 -7.68
N PRO A 140 -35.74 13.25 -6.99
CA PRO A 140 -36.22 14.59 -7.28
C PRO A 140 -35.93 14.97 -8.73
N GLU A 141 -36.82 15.75 -9.35
CA GLU A 141 -36.75 16.11 -10.76
C GLU A 141 -35.41 16.77 -11.14
N GLU A 142 -34.77 17.48 -10.21
CA GLU A 142 -33.44 18.08 -10.42
C GLU A 142 -32.36 17.06 -10.84
N TYR A 143 -32.47 15.79 -10.45
CA TYR A 143 -31.50 14.74 -10.78
C TYR A 143 -31.62 14.21 -12.21
N TYR A 144 -32.70 14.56 -12.91
CA TYR A 144 -32.88 14.29 -14.34
C TYR A 144 -32.38 15.44 -15.22
N SER A 145 -31.96 16.56 -14.62
CA SER A 145 -31.27 17.63 -15.34
C SER A 145 -29.89 17.21 -15.79
N ASP A 146 -29.46 17.70 -16.95
CA ASP A 146 -28.09 17.55 -17.45
C ASP A 146 -27.03 17.98 -16.43
N GLN A 147 -27.16 19.17 -15.85
CA GLN A 147 -26.19 19.71 -14.90
C GLN A 147 -26.02 18.81 -13.68
N LYS A 148 -27.12 18.36 -13.07
CA LYS A 148 -27.06 17.50 -11.89
C LYS A 148 -26.58 16.10 -12.26
N THR A 149 -27.02 15.56 -13.39
CA THR A 149 -26.56 14.27 -13.93
C THR A 149 -25.05 14.25 -14.13
N LEU A 150 -24.50 15.26 -14.79
CA LEU A 150 -23.06 15.41 -15.01
C LEU A 150 -22.29 15.55 -13.69
N SER A 151 -22.80 16.37 -12.76
CA SER A 151 -22.19 16.51 -11.43
C SER A 151 -22.12 15.17 -10.72
N VAL A 152 -23.21 14.39 -10.68
CA VAL A 152 -23.25 13.09 -10.01
C VAL A 152 -22.30 12.10 -10.70
N LEU A 153 -22.34 12.03 -12.04
CA LEU A 153 -21.49 11.15 -12.83
C LEU A 153 -20.00 11.40 -12.58
N SER A 154 -19.57 12.67 -12.50
CA SER A 154 -18.18 13.02 -12.22
C SER A 154 -17.69 12.37 -10.92
N TYR A 155 -18.40 12.58 -9.81
CA TYR A 155 -17.98 12.00 -8.53
C TYR A 155 -18.09 10.47 -8.50
N MET A 156 -19.11 9.88 -9.14
CA MET A 156 -19.25 8.42 -9.20
C MET A 156 -18.13 7.75 -9.99
N MET A 157 -17.76 8.31 -11.14
CA MET A 157 -16.69 7.78 -11.97
C MET A 157 -15.32 7.93 -11.28
N ASP A 158 -15.07 9.05 -10.59
CA ASP A 158 -13.84 9.21 -9.78
C ASP A 158 -13.77 8.19 -8.65
N LEU A 159 -14.91 7.91 -8.00
CA LEU A 159 -15.01 6.92 -6.94
C LEU A 159 -14.79 5.50 -7.48
N MET A 160 -15.35 5.17 -8.65
CA MET A 160 -15.13 3.88 -9.32
C MET A 160 -13.67 3.68 -9.73
N ASP A 161 -13.06 4.68 -10.37
CA ASP A 161 -11.67 4.58 -10.84
C ASP A 161 -10.71 4.36 -9.68
N TYR A 162 -10.90 5.07 -8.57
CA TYR A 162 -10.06 4.90 -7.39
C TYR A 162 -10.35 3.59 -6.66
N LEU A 163 -11.61 3.16 -6.60
CA LEU A 163 -12.00 1.86 -6.02
C LEU A 163 -11.21 0.72 -6.66
N LEU A 164 -11.09 0.71 -7.99
CA LEU A 164 -10.44 -0.37 -8.74
C LEU A 164 -8.94 -0.53 -8.48
N VAL A 165 -8.29 0.46 -7.88
CA VAL A 165 -6.86 0.40 -7.52
C VAL A 165 -6.60 -0.61 -6.39
N ILE A 166 -7.61 -0.93 -5.57
CA ILE A 166 -7.42 -1.62 -4.30
C ILE A 166 -7.67 -3.14 -4.37
N PRO A 167 -8.83 -3.63 -4.84
CA PRO A 167 -9.22 -5.01 -4.58
C PRO A 167 -8.48 -6.04 -5.43
N LEU A 168 -8.22 -5.76 -6.71
CA LEU A 168 -7.57 -6.72 -7.61
C LEU A 168 -6.14 -7.09 -7.16
N PRO A 169 -5.26 -6.13 -6.83
CA PRO A 169 -3.94 -6.46 -6.31
C PRO A 169 -3.97 -7.24 -4.99
N ILE A 170 -4.97 -6.99 -4.13
CA ILE A 170 -5.09 -7.72 -2.87
C ILE A 170 -5.50 -9.18 -3.13
N ILE A 171 -6.45 -9.40 -4.03
CA ILE A 171 -6.91 -10.74 -4.43
C ILE A 171 -5.76 -11.56 -5.04
N GLN A 172 -4.93 -10.93 -5.86
CA GLN A 172 -3.82 -11.60 -6.54
C GLN A 172 -2.65 -11.93 -5.60
N ASN A 173 -2.30 -11.02 -4.69
CA ASN A 173 -1.07 -11.13 -3.91
C ASN A 173 -1.25 -11.71 -2.50
N TYR A 174 -2.47 -11.79 -1.95
CA TYR A 174 -2.71 -12.19 -0.56
C TYR A 174 -3.69 -13.38 -0.42
N ILE A 175 -3.63 -14.36 -1.33
CA ILE A 175 -4.61 -15.47 -1.46
C ILE A 175 -4.88 -16.26 -0.15
N GLY A 176 -3.96 -16.25 0.83
CA GLY A 176 -4.13 -16.90 2.13
C GLY A 176 -4.37 -15.96 3.34
N ASP A 177 -4.34 -14.64 3.15
CA ASP A 177 -4.53 -13.67 4.25
C ASP A 177 -5.97 -13.13 4.25
N ASN A 178 -6.86 -13.87 4.90
CA ASN A 178 -8.27 -13.51 5.04
C ASN A 178 -8.46 -12.11 5.65
N CYS A 179 -7.55 -11.68 6.53
CA CYS A 179 -7.64 -10.37 7.18
C CYS A 179 -7.45 -9.25 6.14
N LYS A 180 -6.37 -9.30 5.34
CA LYS A 180 -6.12 -8.32 4.25
C LYS A 180 -7.21 -8.40 3.17
N MET A 181 -7.67 -9.61 2.85
CA MET A 181 -8.70 -9.87 1.84
C MET A 181 -10.07 -9.27 2.21
N ASP A 182 -10.37 -9.12 3.50
CA ASP A 182 -11.70 -8.74 3.98
C ASP A 182 -12.19 -7.36 3.50
N CYS A 183 -11.27 -6.43 3.24
CA CYS A 183 -11.60 -5.11 2.69
C CYS A 183 -12.11 -5.16 1.23
N THR A 184 -11.78 -6.22 0.48
CA THR A 184 -12.21 -6.37 -0.92
C THR A 184 -13.71 -6.65 -1.03
N ILE A 185 -14.29 -7.31 -0.02
CA ILE A 185 -15.72 -7.66 0.02
C ILE A 185 -16.62 -6.43 -0.17
N PRO A 186 -16.56 -5.40 0.70
CA PRO A 186 -17.42 -4.24 0.52
C PRO A 186 -17.04 -3.39 -0.71
N LEU A 187 -15.78 -3.42 -1.18
CA LEU A 187 -15.38 -2.77 -2.43
C LEU A 187 -16.01 -3.41 -3.67
N ILE A 188 -16.08 -4.75 -3.72
CA ILE A 188 -16.76 -5.47 -4.80
C ILE A 188 -18.25 -5.10 -4.82
N LEU A 189 -18.90 -5.09 -3.66
CA LEU A 189 -20.32 -4.73 -3.55
C LEU A 189 -20.61 -3.26 -3.91
N ASP A 190 -19.72 -2.34 -3.52
CA ASP A 190 -19.80 -0.93 -3.92
C ASP A 190 -19.63 -0.77 -5.43
N SER A 191 -18.66 -1.49 -6.04
CA SER A 191 -18.45 -1.45 -7.49
C SER A 191 -19.68 -1.88 -8.28
N TYR A 192 -20.40 -2.91 -7.82
CA TYR A 192 -21.64 -3.34 -8.46
C TYR A 192 -22.71 -2.26 -8.42
N SER A 193 -22.85 -1.61 -7.26
CA SER A 193 -23.85 -0.55 -7.03
C SER A 193 -23.55 0.66 -7.92
N LEU A 194 -22.28 1.04 -8.02
CA LEU A 194 -21.82 2.12 -8.88
C LEU A 194 -22.01 1.83 -10.37
N VAL A 195 -21.77 0.60 -10.85
CA VAL A 195 -22.03 0.24 -12.27
C VAL A 195 -23.49 0.49 -12.61
N LYS A 196 -24.41 0.06 -11.74
CA LYS A 196 -25.86 0.24 -11.94
C LYS A 196 -26.23 1.72 -12.02
N ASP A 197 -25.75 2.52 -11.09
CA ASP A 197 -26.10 3.95 -11.01
C ASP A 197 -25.41 4.78 -12.09
N ILE A 198 -24.14 4.51 -12.42
CA ILE A 198 -23.44 5.13 -13.56
C ILE A 198 -24.19 4.82 -14.85
N THR A 199 -24.62 3.57 -15.06
CA THR A 199 -25.42 3.18 -16.23
C THR A 199 -26.73 3.96 -16.28
N PHE A 200 -27.42 4.10 -15.14
CA PHE A 200 -28.66 4.89 -15.06
C PHE A 200 -28.43 6.36 -15.45
N PHE A 201 -27.43 7.03 -14.88
CA PHE A 201 -27.17 8.43 -15.19
C PHE A 201 -26.61 8.64 -16.60
N LEU A 202 -25.82 7.71 -17.14
CA LEU A 202 -25.43 7.73 -18.55
C LEU A 202 -26.64 7.55 -19.47
N THR A 203 -27.60 6.71 -19.10
CA THR A 203 -28.87 6.56 -19.85
C THR A 203 -29.61 7.90 -19.90
N ASN A 204 -29.76 8.57 -18.75
CA ASN A 204 -30.41 9.89 -18.69
C ASN A 204 -29.70 10.91 -19.58
N LEU A 205 -28.36 10.92 -19.56
CA LEU A 205 -27.55 11.84 -20.36
C LEU A 205 -27.63 11.53 -21.86
N ALA A 206 -27.74 10.26 -22.26
CA ALA A 206 -27.88 9.84 -23.66
C ALA A 206 -29.16 10.37 -24.33
N HIS A 207 -30.21 10.67 -23.54
CA HIS A 207 -31.42 11.31 -24.04
C HIS A 207 -31.25 12.83 -24.31
N ILE A 208 -30.16 13.45 -23.86
CA ILE A 208 -29.90 14.89 -23.94
C ILE A 208 -28.86 15.17 -25.04
N GLU A 209 -29.34 15.42 -26.25
CA GLU A 209 -28.50 15.59 -27.46
C GLU A 209 -27.47 16.72 -27.34
N GLN A 210 -27.77 17.78 -26.58
CA GLN A 210 -26.88 18.93 -26.39
C GLN A 210 -25.53 18.55 -25.73
N ASN A 211 -25.44 17.40 -25.05
CA ASN A 211 -24.26 16.97 -24.32
C ASN A 211 -23.53 15.78 -24.97
N GLN A 212 -23.73 15.55 -26.27
CA GLN A 212 -23.20 14.37 -26.97
C GLN A 212 -21.67 14.19 -26.87
N SER A 213 -20.90 15.27 -26.92
CA SER A 213 -19.44 15.23 -26.78
C SER A 213 -19.00 14.78 -25.39
N VAL A 214 -19.60 15.38 -24.35
CA VAL A 214 -19.33 15.02 -22.95
C VAL A 214 -19.78 13.60 -22.66
N PHE A 215 -20.95 13.19 -23.17
CA PHE A 215 -21.43 11.83 -23.09
C PHE A 215 -20.42 10.83 -23.67
N THR A 216 -19.89 11.09 -24.87
CA THR A 216 -18.91 10.22 -25.53
C THR A 216 -17.65 10.05 -24.67
N PHE A 217 -17.10 11.16 -24.14
CA PHE A 217 -15.95 11.13 -23.24
C PHE A 217 -16.21 10.29 -21.97
N LEU A 218 -17.36 10.49 -21.33
CA LEU A 218 -17.74 9.75 -20.13
C LEU A 218 -17.97 8.26 -20.42
N TYR A 219 -18.56 7.93 -21.57
CA TYR A 219 -18.78 6.55 -21.98
C TYR A 219 -17.47 5.82 -22.33
N ASP A 220 -16.52 6.49 -22.97
CA ASP A 220 -15.18 5.94 -23.21
C ASP A 220 -14.44 5.66 -21.90
N ARG A 221 -14.51 6.59 -20.95
CA ARG A 221 -13.99 6.39 -19.58
C ARG A 221 -14.65 5.16 -18.94
N PHE A 222 -15.97 5.08 -18.96
CA PHE A 222 -16.71 3.95 -18.40
C PHE A 222 -16.35 2.62 -19.05
N THR A 223 -16.15 2.58 -20.37
CA THR A 223 -15.75 1.36 -21.11
C THR A 223 -14.38 0.83 -20.64
N LYS A 224 -13.41 1.73 -20.46
CA LYS A 224 -12.07 1.37 -19.92
C LYS A 224 -12.18 0.81 -18.50
N THR A 225 -12.96 1.47 -17.65
CA THR A 225 -13.23 1.06 -16.27
C THR A 225 -13.97 -0.29 -16.21
N TYR A 226 -14.90 -0.53 -17.14
CA TYR A 226 -15.66 -1.77 -17.27
C TYR A 226 -14.78 -2.98 -17.60
N SER A 227 -13.74 -2.80 -18.44
CA SER A 227 -12.75 -3.87 -18.70
C SER A 227 -12.03 -4.31 -17.42
N LYS A 228 -11.57 -3.35 -16.60
CA LYS A 228 -10.92 -3.61 -15.30
C LYS A 228 -11.88 -4.28 -14.31
N LEU A 229 -13.16 -3.90 -14.31
CA LEU A 229 -14.19 -4.55 -13.51
C LEU A 229 -14.35 -6.03 -13.88
N ASN A 230 -14.37 -6.39 -15.16
CA ASN A 230 -14.45 -7.80 -15.56
C ASN A 230 -13.27 -8.63 -15.02
N GLN A 231 -12.06 -8.07 -15.02
CA GLN A 231 -10.88 -8.73 -14.43
C GLN A 231 -11.04 -8.92 -12.93
N LEU A 232 -11.48 -7.87 -12.21
CA LEU A 232 -11.77 -7.94 -10.77
C LEU A 232 -12.79 -9.02 -10.43
N TYR A 233 -13.92 -9.05 -11.14
CA TYR A 233 -15.00 -9.99 -10.84
C TYR A 233 -14.62 -11.43 -11.19
N SER A 234 -13.81 -11.63 -12.24
CA SER A 234 -13.25 -12.94 -12.56
C SER A 234 -12.31 -13.43 -11.45
N ALA A 235 -11.41 -12.57 -10.96
CA ALA A 235 -10.53 -12.90 -9.84
C ALA A 235 -11.31 -13.18 -8.54
N ALA A 236 -12.35 -12.38 -8.26
CA ALA A 236 -13.21 -12.56 -7.09
C ALA A 236 -13.99 -13.88 -7.11
N LYS A 237 -14.55 -14.27 -8.27
CA LYS A 237 -15.25 -15.56 -8.46
C LYS A 237 -14.34 -16.77 -8.28
N ASN A 238 -13.06 -16.62 -8.58
CA ASN A 238 -12.06 -17.67 -8.41
C ASN A 238 -11.46 -17.73 -7.00
N ASN A 239 -11.82 -16.81 -6.09
CA ASN A 239 -11.28 -16.77 -4.74
C ASN A 239 -12.26 -17.42 -3.74
N GLY A 240 -11.84 -18.53 -3.12
CA GLY A 240 -12.68 -19.30 -2.20
C GLY A 240 -13.14 -18.54 -0.95
N TYR A 241 -12.32 -17.63 -0.40
CA TYR A 241 -12.71 -16.81 0.75
C TYR A 241 -13.83 -15.83 0.37
N ILE A 242 -13.70 -15.14 -0.77
CA ILE A 242 -14.71 -14.16 -1.22
C ILE A 242 -16.05 -14.83 -1.49
N VAL A 243 -16.05 -15.93 -2.25
CA VAL A 243 -17.27 -16.68 -2.59
C VAL A 243 -17.94 -17.29 -1.35
N SER A 244 -17.19 -17.59 -0.30
CA SER A 244 -17.77 -18.06 0.97
C SER A 244 -18.54 -16.99 1.75
N LEU A 245 -18.24 -15.70 1.51
CA LEU A 245 -18.83 -14.59 2.26
C LEU A 245 -19.93 -13.85 1.50
N ILE A 246 -19.81 -13.75 0.17
CA ILE A 246 -20.77 -13.06 -0.69
C ILE A 246 -21.04 -13.87 -1.95
N GLU A 247 -22.26 -13.76 -2.46
CA GLU A 247 -22.55 -14.13 -3.84
C GLU A 247 -21.98 -13.03 -4.74
N VAL A 248 -20.87 -13.33 -5.42
CA VAL A 248 -20.21 -12.36 -6.32
C VAL A 248 -21.17 -12.02 -7.47
N PRO A 249 -21.64 -10.76 -7.58
CA PRO A 249 -22.67 -10.41 -8.56
C PRO A 249 -22.20 -10.67 -9.99
N ASN A 250 -23.12 -11.02 -10.88
CA ASN A 250 -22.84 -11.06 -12.31
C ASN A 250 -22.94 -9.65 -12.88
N LEU A 251 -21.84 -9.16 -13.48
CA LEU A 251 -21.86 -7.89 -14.20
C LEU A 251 -22.76 -8.02 -15.44
N PRO A 252 -23.70 -7.08 -15.66
CA PRO A 252 -24.50 -7.05 -16.89
C PRO A 252 -23.59 -6.71 -18.07
N PRO A 253 -23.86 -7.18 -19.30
CA PRO A 253 -23.05 -6.81 -20.46
C PRO A 253 -22.91 -5.28 -20.58
N LEU A 254 -21.78 -4.81 -21.12
CA LEU A 254 -21.51 -3.38 -21.31
C LEU A 254 -22.75 -2.72 -21.96
N PRO A 255 -23.39 -1.74 -21.28
CA PRO A 255 -24.62 -1.16 -21.77
C PRO A 255 -24.36 -0.37 -23.04
N THR A 256 -25.24 -0.54 -24.03
CA THR A 256 -25.24 0.26 -25.25
C THR A 256 -26.34 1.32 -25.15
N PHE A 257 -26.01 2.54 -25.54
CA PHE A 257 -26.90 3.70 -25.43
C PHE A 257 -27.36 4.15 -26.82
N ASN A 258 -28.28 3.37 -27.41
CA ASN A 258 -28.86 3.70 -28.71
C ASN A 258 -30.24 4.35 -28.49
N VAL A 259 -30.25 5.68 -28.37
CA VAL A 259 -31.48 6.44 -28.18
C VAL A 259 -32.00 6.98 -29.51
N ASN A 260 -33.25 6.66 -29.85
CA ASN A 260 -33.93 7.20 -31.04
C ASN A 260 -34.70 8.51 -30.73
N ASP A 261 -35.12 9.23 -31.78
CA ASP A 261 -35.76 10.54 -31.62
C ASP A 261 -37.12 10.48 -30.90
N GLU A 262 -37.86 9.38 -31.03
CA GLU A 262 -39.13 9.17 -30.33
C GLU A 262 -38.91 8.97 -28.82
N GLU A 263 -37.87 8.22 -28.44
CA GLU A 263 -37.44 8.04 -27.05
C GLU A 263 -36.97 9.35 -26.44
N ARG A 264 -36.22 10.17 -27.18
CA ARG A 264 -35.84 11.53 -26.72
C ARG A 264 -37.07 12.39 -26.45
N LYS A 265 -38.04 12.42 -27.37
CA LYS A 265 -39.29 13.17 -27.18
C LYS A 265 -40.08 12.68 -25.97
N LEU A 266 -40.15 11.35 -25.77
CA LEU A 266 -40.84 10.76 -24.63
C LEU A 266 -40.14 11.12 -23.32
N TYR A 267 -38.80 11.07 -23.28
CA TYR A 267 -38.00 11.47 -22.13
C TYR A 267 -38.22 12.95 -21.80
N LEU A 268 -38.13 13.85 -22.78
CA LEU A 268 -38.38 15.29 -22.60
C LEU A 268 -39.81 15.60 -22.14
N LYS A 269 -40.79 14.81 -22.58
CA LYS A 269 -42.18 14.93 -22.12
C LYS A 269 -42.32 14.52 -20.65
N LYS A 270 -41.61 13.47 -20.23
CA LYS A 270 -41.59 12.98 -18.85
C LYS A 270 -40.81 13.90 -17.92
N HIS A 271 -39.70 14.45 -18.42
CA HIS A 271 -38.76 15.29 -17.69
C HIS A 271 -38.57 16.63 -18.41
N PRO A 272 -39.55 17.56 -18.32
CA PRO A 272 -39.55 18.81 -19.09
C PRO A 272 -38.44 19.78 -18.70
N HIS A 273 -37.80 19.58 -17.55
CA HIS A 273 -36.67 20.36 -17.03
C HIS A 273 -35.33 19.62 -17.16
N SER A 274 -35.28 18.52 -17.92
CA SER A 274 -34.05 17.73 -18.10
C SER A 274 -32.95 18.52 -18.81
N ILE A 275 -33.34 19.40 -19.72
CA ILE A 275 -32.43 20.39 -20.29
C ILE A 275 -32.57 21.62 -19.41
N THR A 276 -31.50 21.95 -18.69
CA THR A 276 -31.47 23.19 -17.94
C THR A 276 -31.58 24.33 -18.96
N LYS A 277 -32.78 24.96 -19.07
CA LYS A 277 -33.07 26.14 -19.92
C LYS A 277 -32.38 27.38 -19.38
N ASN A 278 -31.09 27.25 -19.25
CA ASN A 278 -30.20 28.34 -19.44
C ASN A 278 -29.89 28.34 -20.93
N ASN A 279 -29.99 29.50 -21.57
CA ASN A 279 -29.17 29.80 -22.73
C ASN A 279 -27.66 29.73 -22.39
N HIS A 280 -27.24 28.94 -21.38
CA HIS A 280 -26.02 29.02 -20.59
C HIS A 280 -25.50 27.68 -20.05
N LEU A 281 -25.42 26.64 -20.89
CA LEU A 281 -24.14 25.94 -21.03
C LEU A 281 -23.19 26.69 -22.01
N GLN A 282 -23.65 27.82 -22.57
CA GLN A 282 -22.83 28.94 -23.05
C GLN A 282 -23.31 30.28 -22.44
N LYS A 283 -22.53 30.95 -21.57
CA LYS A 283 -22.78 32.32 -21.01
C LYS A 283 -23.46 32.48 -19.63
N THR A 284 -23.19 31.67 -18.59
CA THR A 284 -23.40 32.15 -17.19
C THR A 284 -22.12 32.73 -16.61
N PHE A 285 -21.40 33.57 -17.37
CA PHE A 285 -20.34 34.45 -16.83
C PHE A 285 -20.28 35.75 -17.62
N LEU A 286 -21.41 36.44 -17.76
CA LEU A 286 -21.44 37.83 -18.18
C LEU A 286 -22.32 38.62 -17.21
N HIS A 287 -21.77 38.87 -16.03
CA HIS A 287 -21.49 40.24 -15.59
C HIS A 287 -20.79 40.20 -14.23
N GLN A 288 -19.47 40.27 -14.27
CA GLN A 288 -18.69 41.01 -13.29
C GLN A 288 -17.36 41.44 -13.94
N ASN A 289 -17.24 42.76 -14.13
CA ASN A 289 -16.06 43.52 -14.57
C ASN A 289 -15.54 43.25 -15.99
N ASN A 290 -15.94 44.10 -16.94
CA ASN A 290 -15.40 44.18 -18.31
C ASN A 290 -13.86 44.31 -18.37
N ASN A 291 -13.19 44.65 -17.27
CA ASN A 291 -11.72 44.69 -17.19
C ASN A 291 -11.13 43.29 -16.96
N ASN A 292 -11.70 42.47 -16.08
CA ASN A 292 -11.18 41.14 -15.78
C ASN A 292 -11.32 40.20 -16.98
N THR A 293 -12.43 40.29 -17.74
CA THR A 293 -12.64 39.50 -18.95
C THR A 293 -11.57 39.77 -20.02
N LYS A 294 -11.23 41.04 -20.25
CA LYS A 294 -10.17 41.41 -21.20
C LYS A 294 -8.82 40.92 -20.72
N GLU A 295 -8.52 41.09 -19.43
CA GLU A 295 -7.27 40.65 -18.83
C GLU A 295 -7.06 39.13 -18.94
N ILE A 296 -8.09 38.31 -18.68
CA ILE A 296 -8.01 36.84 -18.83
C ILE A 296 -7.73 36.44 -20.27
N LEU A 297 -8.41 37.07 -21.23
CA LEU A 297 -8.24 36.78 -22.65
C LEU A 297 -6.89 37.27 -23.18
N GLU A 298 -6.42 38.44 -22.75
CA GLU A 298 -5.10 38.97 -23.08
C GLU A 298 -3.99 38.08 -22.51
N LEU A 299 -4.08 37.69 -21.23
CA LEU A 299 -3.13 36.77 -20.60
C LEU A 299 -3.16 35.39 -21.24
N GLY A 300 -4.34 34.86 -21.55
CA GLY A 300 -4.50 33.58 -22.23
C GLY A 300 -3.87 33.59 -23.62
N ASN A 301 -4.14 34.61 -24.43
CA ASN A 301 -3.54 34.75 -25.76
C ASN A 301 -2.02 34.92 -25.69
N HIS A 302 -1.53 35.73 -24.75
CA HIS A 302 -0.10 35.93 -24.54
C HIS A 302 0.58 34.62 -24.08
N PHE A 303 -0.04 33.87 -23.18
CA PHE A 303 0.45 32.55 -22.76
C PHE A 303 0.46 31.55 -23.92
N SER A 304 -0.61 31.45 -24.71
CA SER A 304 -0.65 30.56 -25.87
C SER A 304 0.43 30.90 -26.90
N GLN A 305 0.68 32.18 -27.15
CA GLN A 305 1.76 32.62 -28.05
C GLN A 305 3.14 32.21 -27.53
N GLN A 306 3.42 32.41 -26.24
CA GLN A 306 4.69 31.95 -25.67
C GLN A 306 4.82 30.44 -25.67
N LEU A 307 3.73 29.73 -25.39
CA LEU A 307 3.74 28.28 -25.41
C LEU A 307 4.06 27.74 -26.81
N SER A 308 3.50 28.33 -27.87
CA SER A 308 3.81 27.96 -29.25
C SER A 308 5.29 28.19 -29.60
N LYS A 309 5.88 29.31 -29.17
CA LYS A 309 7.32 29.53 -29.36
C LYS A 309 8.17 28.50 -28.60
N LEU A 310 7.77 28.16 -27.37
CA LEU A 310 8.47 27.14 -26.59
C LEU A 310 8.38 25.77 -27.26
N PHE A 311 7.22 25.43 -27.85
CA PHE A 311 7.08 24.22 -28.67
C PHE A 311 8.08 24.22 -29.84
N ASP A 312 8.16 25.31 -30.61
CA ASP A 312 9.09 25.42 -31.74
C ASP A 312 10.57 25.30 -31.33
N LEU A 313 10.91 25.76 -30.12
CA LEU A 313 12.29 25.79 -29.63
C LEU A 313 12.72 24.51 -28.90
N LEU A 314 11.81 23.84 -28.20
CA LEU A 314 12.10 22.71 -27.31
C LEU A 314 11.76 21.35 -27.92
N ILE A 315 10.88 21.30 -28.92
CA ILE A 315 10.33 20.05 -29.42
C ILE A 315 10.81 19.75 -30.85
N PRO A 316 11.34 18.53 -31.11
CA PRO A 316 11.64 18.08 -32.46
C PRO A 316 10.36 17.82 -33.30
N PRO A 317 10.39 18.02 -34.63
CA PRO A 317 9.20 17.96 -35.51
C PRO A 317 8.54 16.57 -35.68
N GLN A 318 8.98 15.53 -34.97
CA GLN A 318 8.44 14.18 -35.05
C GLN A 318 8.23 13.62 -33.64
N LEU A 319 7.03 13.78 -33.07
CA LEU A 319 6.65 13.22 -31.77
C LEU A 319 5.84 11.93 -31.94
N SER A 320 6.05 10.99 -31.02
CA SER A 320 5.17 9.84 -30.86
C SER A 320 3.85 10.29 -30.23
N SER A 321 2.73 9.68 -30.63
CA SER A 321 1.40 9.99 -30.06
C SER A 321 1.27 9.65 -28.56
N GLU A 322 2.24 8.96 -27.98
CA GLU A 322 2.24 8.58 -26.56
C GLU A 322 3.03 9.53 -25.65
N ASP A 323 3.79 10.47 -26.24
CA ASP A 323 4.67 11.38 -25.49
C ASP A 323 3.84 12.39 -24.66
N PRO A 324 4.24 12.71 -23.40
CA PRO A 324 3.54 13.67 -22.56
C PRO A 324 3.43 15.08 -23.17
N GLU A 325 4.36 15.45 -24.04
CA GLU A 325 4.37 16.68 -24.82
C GLU A 325 3.28 16.72 -25.89
N SER A 326 2.92 15.58 -26.48
CA SER A 326 1.78 15.48 -27.42
C SER A 326 0.44 15.76 -26.71
N LYS A 327 0.34 15.35 -25.43
CA LYS A 327 -0.81 15.70 -24.57
C LYS A 327 -0.84 17.20 -24.27
N LEU A 328 0.31 17.82 -24.02
CA LEU A 328 0.41 19.26 -23.80
C LEU A 328 0.07 20.06 -25.08
N GLU A 329 0.51 19.59 -26.24
CA GLU A 329 0.18 20.20 -27.54
C GLU A 329 -1.33 20.13 -27.84
N THR A 330 -1.96 19.01 -27.46
CA THR A 330 -3.42 18.86 -27.53
C THR A 330 -4.13 19.83 -26.58
N MET A 331 -3.64 19.99 -25.34
CA MET A 331 -4.17 20.97 -24.38
C MET A 331 -4.00 22.41 -24.89
N ALA A 332 -2.84 22.74 -25.47
CA ALA A 332 -2.56 24.05 -26.06
C ALA A 332 -3.50 24.35 -27.24
N SER A 333 -3.74 23.36 -28.10
CA SER A 333 -4.67 23.48 -29.23
C SER A 333 -6.11 23.72 -28.76
N CYS A 334 -6.56 22.99 -27.73
CA CYS A 334 -7.87 23.19 -27.14
C CYS A 334 -7.99 24.59 -26.50
N LEU A 335 -6.96 25.03 -25.79
CA LEU A 335 -6.91 26.38 -25.20
C LEU A 335 -6.99 27.47 -26.27
N MET A 336 -6.25 27.36 -27.37
CA MET A 336 -6.35 28.33 -28.48
C MET A 336 -7.76 28.38 -29.08
N GLN A 337 -8.41 27.23 -29.22
CA GLN A 337 -9.77 27.15 -29.75
C GLN A 337 -10.79 27.79 -28.80
N GLU A 338 -10.60 27.62 -27.48
CA GLU A 338 -11.42 28.26 -26.44
C GLU A 338 -11.20 29.79 -26.39
N LEU A 339 -9.97 30.26 -26.60
CA LEU A 339 -9.64 31.69 -26.64
C LEU A 339 -10.22 32.40 -27.87
N GLN A 340 -10.33 31.70 -29.00
CA GLN A 340 -10.97 32.23 -30.22
C GLN A 340 -12.48 32.39 -30.07
N ASN A 341 -13.14 31.49 -29.31
CA ASN A 341 -14.58 31.52 -29.07
C ASN A 341 -14.89 31.37 -27.57
N PRO A 342 -14.67 32.42 -26.76
CA PRO A 342 -14.76 32.32 -25.31
C PRO A 342 -16.21 32.13 -24.86
N SER A 343 -16.55 30.90 -24.48
CA SER A 343 -17.90 30.49 -24.07
C SER A 343 -18.08 30.46 -22.54
N ASN A 344 -17.01 30.11 -21.80
CA ASN A 344 -16.94 30.12 -20.34
C ASN A 344 -15.55 30.62 -19.85
N LEU A 345 -15.51 31.81 -19.23
CA LEU A 345 -14.26 32.42 -18.75
C LEU A 345 -13.60 31.66 -17.59
N ASP A 346 -14.38 31.03 -16.72
CA ASP A 346 -13.81 30.30 -15.58
C ASP A 346 -13.23 28.95 -16.03
N ASP A 347 -13.82 28.31 -17.03
CA ASP A 347 -13.22 27.13 -17.68
C ASP A 347 -11.94 27.52 -18.41
N ILE A 348 -11.93 28.65 -19.14
CA ILE A 348 -10.74 29.20 -19.78
C ILE A 348 -9.64 29.48 -18.74
N LYS A 349 -9.97 30.09 -17.59
CA LYS A 349 -8.99 30.28 -16.50
C LYS A 349 -8.41 28.97 -16.01
N ILE A 350 -9.26 27.96 -15.76
CA ILE A 350 -8.83 26.64 -15.30
C ILE A 350 -7.98 25.95 -16.37
N HIS A 351 -8.34 26.08 -17.64
CA HIS A 351 -7.59 25.50 -18.75
C HIS A 351 -6.24 26.19 -18.92
N ILE A 352 -6.19 27.53 -18.88
CA ILE A 352 -4.94 28.30 -18.84
C ILE A 352 -4.06 27.81 -17.69
N TRP A 353 -4.62 27.65 -16.48
CA TRP A 353 -3.86 27.17 -15.32
C TRP A 353 -3.34 25.74 -15.49
N LYS A 354 -4.19 24.81 -15.94
CA LYS A 354 -3.80 23.41 -16.18
C LYS A 354 -2.74 23.28 -17.26
N THR A 355 -2.89 24.03 -18.35
CA THR A 355 -1.90 24.08 -19.44
C THR A 355 -0.60 24.73 -18.97
N LEU A 356 -0.67 25.77 -18.12
CA LEU A 356 0.50 26.39 -17.48
C LEU A 356 1.26 25.38 -16.61
N ILE A 357 0.60 24.66 -15.71
CA ILE A 357 1.24 23.62 -14.90
C ILE A 357 1.76 22.47 -15.78
N GLY A 358 1.05 22.16 -16.87
CA GLY A 358 1.48 21.17 -17.86
C GLY A 358 2.76 21.55 -18.61
N THR A 359 3.15 22.83 -18.65
CA THR A 359 4.42 23.24 -19.30
C THR A 359 5.66 22.61 -18.69
N LYS A 360 5.58 22.08 -17.45
CA LYS A 360 6.65 21.26 -16.87
C LYS A 360 7.02 20.04 -17.71
N TYR A 361 6.09 19.52 -18.53
CA TYR A 361 6.38 18.44 -19.48
C TYR A 361 7.33 18.88 -20.60
N LEU A 362 7.46 20.17 -20.89
CA LEU A 362 8.48 20.69 -21.82
C LEU A 362 9.87 20.70 -21.18
N LEU A 363 9.95 20.78 -19.86
CA LEU A 363 11.18 20.92 -19.07
C LEU A 363 11.80 19.57 -18.74
N GLN A 364 11.85 18.67 -19.73
CA GLN A 364 12.43 17.33 -19.62
C GLN A 364 13.85 17.29 -20.18
N GLN A 365 14.64 16.36 -19.67
CA GLN A 365 16.03 16.16 -20.10
C GLN A 365 16.16 15.88 -21.61
N ARG A 366 15.23 15.15 -22.21
CA ARG A 366 15.22 14.87 -23.66
C ARG A 366 15.09 16.13 -24.53
N ASN A 367 14.42 17.17 -24.03
CA ASN A 367 14.23 18.43 -24.76
C ASN A 367 15.44 19.36 -24.60
N LEU A 368 16.22 19.21 -23.51
CA LEU A 368 17.54 19.85 -23.37
C LEU A 368 18.49 19.43 -24.50
N ASP A 369 18.56 18.13 -24.80
CA ASP A 369 19.42 17.62 -25.88
C ASP A 369 19.07 18.24 -27.24
N TYR A 370 17.78 18.50 -27.50
CA TYR A 370 17.32 19.17 -28.72
C TYR A 370 17.66 20.66 -28.75
N VAL A 371 17.58 21.34 -27.61
CA VAL A 371 17.96 22.76 -27.48
C VAL A 371 19.45 22.96 -27.70
N ASP A 372 20.27 22.08 -27.12
CA ASP A 372 21.72 22.08 -27.28
C ASP A 372 22.11 21.76 -28.73
N ALA A 373 21.46 20.77 -29.36
CA ALA A 373 21.70 20.42 -30.76
C ALA A 373 21.40 21.57 -31.76
N ASN A 374 20.47 22.47 -31.42
CA ASN A 374 20.08 23.61 -32.25
C ASN A 374 20.68 24.95 -31.80
N ASN A 375 21.57 24.97 -30.78
CA ASN A 375 22.15 26.18 -30.19
C ASN A 375 21.09 27.23 -29.78
N ASN A 376 19.94 26.77 -29.27
CA ASN A 376 18.83 27.65 -28.90
C ASN A 376 18.81 28.01 -27.41
N GLY A 377 19.81 27.59 -26.62
CA GLY A 377 19.83 27.74 -25.15
C GLY A 377 19.52 29.14 -24.64
N GLU A 378 20.16 30.18 -25.18
CA GLU A 378 19.91 31.57 -24.78
C GLU A 378 18.48 32.04 -25.14
N LYS A 379 17.95 31.62 -26.30
CA LYS A 379 16.58 31.94 -26.71
C LYS A 379 15.55 31.25 -25.81
N VAL A 380 15.80 29.99 -25.46
CA VAL A 380 14.94 29.21 -24.56
C VAL A 380 14.94 29.80 -23.15
N ILE A 381 16.10 30.20 -22.62
CA ILE A 381 16.19 30.88 -21.32
C ILE A 381 15.33 32.16 -21.32
N ASN A 382 15.42 32.99 -22.37
CA ASN A 382 14.62 34.21 -22.48
C ASN A 382 13.11 33.91 -22.51
N GLU A 383 12.68 32.93 -23.31
CA GLU A 383 11.26 32.54 -23.38
C GLU A 383 10.77 31.88 -22.08
N LEU A 384 11.63 31.21 -21.30
CA LEU A 384 11.31 30.68 -19.97
C LEU A 384 11.16 31.78 -18.90
N TYR A 385 11.97 32.84 -18.96
CA TYR A 385 11.76 34.01 -18.10
C TYR A 385 10.46 34.75 -18.45
N ASP A 386 10.13 34.84 -19.74
CA ASP A 386 8.85 35.38 -20.18
C ASP A 386 7.68 34.50 -19.72
N LEU A 387 7.82 33.17 -19.78
CA LEU A 387 6.85 32.22 -19.23
C LEU A 387 6.68 32.43 -17.72
N GLN A 388 7.76 32.59 -16.96
CA GLN A 388 7.72 32.85 -15.52
C GLN A 388 6.99 34.16 -15.21
N SER A 389 7.28 35.24 -15.96
CA SER A 389 6.59 36.54 -15.83
C SER A 389 5.09 36.44 -16.13
N ILE A 390 4.70 35.62 -17.10
CA ILE A 390 3.29 35.33 -17.41
C ILE A 390 2.66 34.49 -16.31
N ALA A 391 3.37 33.49 -15.81
CA ALA A 391 2.90 32.61 -14.73
C ALA A 391 2.62 33.41 -13.45
N ASP A 392 3.49 34.36 -13.08
CA ASP A 392 3.28 35.28 -11.96
C ASP A 392 2.03 36.14 -12.16
N LYS A 393 1.84 36.69 -13.36
CA LYS A 393 0.63 37.47 -13.69
C LYS A 393 -0.63 36.61 -13.63
N ILE A 394 -0.60 35.40 -14.18
CA ILE A 394 -1.71 34.44 -14.13
C ILE A 394 -2.03 34.07 -12.69
N LYS A 395 -1.02 33.77 -11.85
CA LYS A 395 -1.18 33.45 -10.43
C LYS A 395 -1.88 34.58 -9.68
N VAL A 396 -1.42 35.82 -9.85
CA VAL A 396 -2.00 37.00 -9.20
C VAL A 396 -3.41 37.28 -9.70
N SER A 397 -3.62 37.28 -11.02
CA SER A 397 -4.91 37.61 -11.62
C SER A 397 -5.97 36.52 -11.43
N PHE A 398 -5.58 35.23 -11.34
CA PHE A 398 -6.52 34.11 -11.20
C PHE A 398 -6.64 33.58 -9.76
N GLN A 399 -5.77 34.03 -8.83
CA GLN A 399 -5.76 33.61 -7.42
C GLN A 399 -5.58 32.09 -7.22
N MET A 400 -4.88 31.43 -8.13
CA MET A 400 -4.57 30.00 -8.06
C MET A 400 -3.12 29.82 -7.60
N ASN A 401 -2.87 28.86 -6.72
CA ASN A 401 -1.52 28.60 -6.16
C ASN A 401 -1.06 27.13 -6.30
N GLU A 402 -1.97 26.18 -6.56
CA GLU A 402 -1.65 24.75 -6.64
C GLU A 402 -0.72 24.45 -7.84
N GLY A 403 0.43 23.85 -7.57
CA GLY A 403 1.42 23.44 -8.59
C GLY A 403 2.39 24.55 -9.03
N TYR A 404 2.20 25.79 -8.59
CA TYR A 404 3.02 26.93 -9.02
C TYR A 404 4.48 26.82 -8.54
N GLU A 405 4.68 26.50 -7.26
CA GLU A 405 6.03 26.34 -6.68
C GLU A 405 6.80 25.19 -7.33
N GLU A 406 6.08 24.13 -7.74
CA GLU A 406 6.66 23.00 -8.47
C GLU A 406 7.13 23.44 -9.86
N LEU A 407 6.29 24.16 -10.61
CA LEU A 407 6.64 24.71 -11.91
C LEU A 407 7.86 25.65 -11.84
N GLN A 408 7.88 26.56 -10.86
CA GLN A 408 9.00 27.48 -10.67
C GLN A 408 10.32 26.74 -10.42
N LYS A 409 10.28 25.70 -9.59
CA LYS A 409 11.45 24.84 -9.35
C LYS A 409 11.95 24.18 -10.64
N TYR A 410 11.05 23.65 -11.48
CA TYR A 410 11.42 23.06 -12.76
C TYR A 410 12.05 24.09 -13.71
N ILE A 411 11.52 25.31 -13.76
CA ILE A 411 12.08 26.39 -14.60
C ILE A 411 13.48 26.78 -14.11
N GLU A 412 13.67 26.97 -12.81
CA GLU A 412 14.97 27.31 -12.21
C GLU A 412 16.01 26.22 -12.46
N GLU A 413 15.65 24.95 -12.30
CA GLU A 413 16.52 23.81 -12.58
C GLU A 413 16.90 23.75 -14.06
N PHE A 414 15.92 23.89 -14.97
CA PHE A 414 16.15 23.84 -16.41
C PHE A 414 17.03 24.99 -16.92
N VAL A 415 16.80 26.22 -16.42
CA VAL A 415 17.62 27.39 -16.74
C VAL A 415 19.04 27.25 -16.18
N SER A 416 19.19 26.67 -14.98
CA SER A 416 20.51 26.38 -14.40
C SER A 416 21.31 25.42 -15.27
N ILE A 417 20.67 24.38 -15.81
CA ILE A 417 21.31 23.42 -16.70
C ILE A 417 21.74 24.11 -18.00
N LEU A 418 20.86 24.84 -18.67
CA LEU A 418 21.19 25.55 -19.92
C LEU A 418 22.29 26.62 -19.74
N SER A 419 22.29 27.31 -18.60
CA SER A 419 23.32 28.31 -18.26
C SER A 419 24.67 27.65 -17.96
N SER A 420 24.67 26.40 -17.50
CA SER A 420 25.90 25.61 -17.31
C SER A 420 26.41 24.99 -18.61
N SER A 421 25.52 24.65 -19.55
CA SER A 421 25.85 24.16 -20.90
C SER A 421 26.51 25.22 -21.78
N SER A 422 26.20 26.51 -21.59
CA SER A 422 26.85 27.60 -22.35
C SER A 422 28.33 27.84 -21.97
N ALA A 423 28.82 27.18 -20.92
CA ALA A 423 30.19 27.32 -20.44
C ALA A 423 31.13 26.19 -20.87
N ASN A 424 30.63 25.07 -21.40
CA ASN A 424 31.46 23.93 -21.80
C ASN A 424 30.86 23.16 -22.98
N THR A 425 31.35 23.42 -24.19
CA THR A 425 31.11 22.58 -25.36
C THR A 425 31.99 21.33 -25.30
N SER A 426 31.43 20.15 -25.00
CA SER A 426 31.71 18.87 -25.68
C SER A 426 31.02 17.67 -25.02
N GLU A 427 29.99 17.19 -25.72
CA GLU A 427 29.55 15.79 -25.90
C GLU A 427 29.91 14.76 -24.81
N THR A 428 28.90 14.24 -24.11
CA THR A 428 28.41 12.85 -24.27
C THR A 428 27.19 12.63 -23.39
N THR A 429 26.15 12.10 -24.04
CA THR A 429 24.77 11.79 -23.61
C THR A 429 24.62 10.89 -22.38
N PRO A 430 23.67 11.19 -21.46
CA PRO A 430 23.09 10.25 -20.52
C PRO A 430 21.76 9.67 -21.03
N THR A 431 21.56 8.39 -20.71
CA THR A 431 20.37 7.58 -20.95
C THR A 431 19.17 8.02 -20.10
N ASN A 432 18.01 8.08 -20.75
CA ASN A 432 16.66 8.23 -20.21
C ASN A 432 16.43 7.42 -18.93
N GLN A 433 16.01 8.11 -17.87
CA GLN A 433 15.16 7.54 -16.83
C GLN A 433 13.73 8.00 -17.10
N ASP A 434 12.96 7.11 -17.70
CA ASP A 434 11.50 7.16 -17.63
C ASP A 434 11.09 7.15 -16.16
N ASN A 435 10.52 8.26 -15.69
CA ASN A 435 9.72 8.30 -14.47
C ASN A 435 8.35 7.66 -14.77
N ASP A 436 8.38 6.36 -15.09
CA ASP A 436 7.23 5.50 -14.93
C ASP A 436 7.12 5.18 -13.44
N LEU A 437 6.26 5.93 -12.75
CA LEU A 437 5.76 5.55 -11.43
C LEU A 437 4.82 4.34 -11.60
N VAL A 438 5.40 3.17 -11.85
CA VAL A 438 4.72 1.87 -11.72
C VAL A 438 4.53 1.61 -10.22
N LEU A 439 3.35 1.98 -9.73
CA LEU A 439 2.93 1.93 -8.32
C LEU A 439 2.86 0.50 -7.71
N PHE A 440 3.25 -0.55 -8.43
CA PHE A 440 2.99 -1.94 -8.03
C PHE A 440 4.15 -2.94 -8.18
N ASP A 441 5.38 -2.52 -8.47
CA ASP A 441 6.52 -3.46 -8.53
C ASP A 441 7.04 -3.92 -7.15
N TYR A 442 6.56 -3.33 -6.05
CA TYR A 442 7.06 -3.59 -4.70
C TYR A 442 6.17 -4.50 -3.83
N ILE A 443 5.21 -5.22 -4.42
CA ILE A 443 4.39 -6.20 -3.68
C ILE A 443 4.89 -7.66 -3.90
N GLY A 444 5.90 -7.85 -4.75
CA GLY A 444 6.43 -9.15 -5.14
C GLY A 444 7.50 -9.79 -4.25
N ASP A 445 7.73 -9.37 -3.01
CA ASP A 445 8.67 -10.06 -2.12
C ASP A 445 7.95 -10.78 -0.97
N SER A 446 7.41 -11.95 -1.30
CA SER A 446 6.72 -12.87 -0.39
C SER A 446 7.70 -13.66 0.50
N SER A 447 8.58 -12.97 1.23
CA SER A 447 9.56 -13.62 2.12
C SER A 447 9.48 -13.20 3.60
N HIS A 448 8.54 -12.34 3.97
CA HIS A 448 8.28 -11.95 5.36
C HIS A 448 6.78 -11.95 5.71
N ASP A 449 6.17 -13.13 5.80
CA ASP A 449 4.93 -13.33 6.57
C ASP A 449 4.71 -14.84 6.82
N LYS A 450 5.45 -15.41 7.78
CA LYS A 450 5.02 -16.63 8.50
C LYS A 450 4.96 -16.28 9.99
N VAL A 451 3.77 -15.89 10.46
CA VAL A 451 3.42 -15.96 11.87
C VAL A 451 2.26 -16.94 12.02
N ILE A 452 2.50 -17.85 12.95
CA ILE A 452 1.78 -19.07 13.30
C ILE A 452 0.36 -18.72 13.78
N GLN A 453 -0.64 -19.33 13.13
CA GLN A 453 -1.99 -19.52 13.69
C GLN A 453 -1.94 -20.81 14.52
N THR A 454 -2.05 -20.70 15.85
CA THR A 454 -2.52 -21.84 16.67
C THR A 454 -4.02 -21.65 16.89
N SER A 455 -4.77 -22.51 16.22
CA SER A 455 -6.22 -22.67 16.37
C SER A 455 -6.46 -23.72 17.45
N GLN A 456 -7.21 -23.39 18.49
CA GLN A 456 -8.06 -24.34 19.22
C GLN A 456 -9.37 -23.62 19.50
N ASP A 457 -10.43 -24.12 18.86
CA ASP A 457 -11.81 -24.19 19.36
C ASP A 457 -12.69 -24.66 18.19
N ASP A 458 -12.66 -25.96 17.91
CA ASP A 458 -13.72 -26.63 17.16
C ASP A 458 -14.75 -27.16 18.17
N PHE A 459 -15.87 -26.44 18.27
CA PHE A 459 -17.15 -27.00 18.72
C PHE A 459 -17.87 -27.54 17.48
N ILE A 460 -18.14 -28.85 17.45
CA ILE A 460 -19.18 -29.47 16.62
C ILE A 460 -20.13 -30.17 17.58
N ASP A 461 -21.41 -29.78 17.56
CA ASP A 461 -22.48 -30.45 18.29
C ASP A 461 -23.04 -31.66 17.51
N GLU A 462 -23.23 -32.73 18.28
CA GLU A 462 -24.20 -33.84 18.22
C GLU A 462 -24.35 -34.72 16.96
N GLN A 463 -24.13 -36.04 17.14
CA GLN A 463 -25.27 -36.98 17.24
C GLN A 463 -24.89 -38.32 17.93
N SER A 464 -25.86 -38.82 18.67
CA SER A 464 -25.92 -40.01 19.53
C SER A 464 -25.50 -41.34 18.92
N PHE A 465 -24.74 -42.17 19.66
CA PHE A 465 -24.96 -43.62 19.77
C PHE A 465 -24.35 -44.20 21.06
N ASN A 466 -25.17 -44.90 21.83
CA ASN A 466 -24.80 -45.63 23.06
C ASN A 466 -23.79 -46.76 22.77
N SER A 467 -22.78 -46.93 23.64
CA SER A 467 -22.55 -48.20 24.33
C SER A 467 -21.50 -48.08 25.44
N PHE A 468 -21.88 -48.61 26.61
CA PHE A 468 -21.10 -48.81 27.83
C PHE A 468 -19.87 -49.72 27.62
N ILE A 469 -18.70 -49.38 28.19
CA ILE A 469 -17.75 -50.29 28.88
C ILE A 469 -17.02 -49.50 30.00
N PRO A 470 -16.86 -50.03 31.24
CA PRO A 470 -16.37 -49.31 32.44
C PRO A 470 -14.82 -49.29 32.60
N PRO A 471 -14.26 -48.49 33.52
CA PRO A 471 -12.81 -48.25 33.63
C PRO A 471 -12.11 -49.40 34.35
N ASN A 472 -10.92 -49.80 33.86
CA ASN A 472 -10.05 -50.71 34.57
C ASN A 472 -8.68 -50.09 34.81
N LEU A 473 -8.25 -50.20 36.07
CA LEU A 473 -6.92 -49.86 36.58
C LEU A 473 -5.81 -50.60 35.80
N GLN A 474 -4.66 -49.94 35.65
CA GLN A 474 -3.35 -50.54 35.94
C GLN A 474 -2.28 -49.45 36.07
N ASN A 475 -1.92 -49.13 37.31
CA ASN A 475 -0.58 -48.67 37.67
C ASN A 475 0.33 -49.90 37.61
N GLN A 476 1.36 -49.91 36.76
CA GLN A 476 2.55 -50.74 36.94
C GLN A 476 3.73 -50.22 36.10
N GLU A 477 4.81 -49.88 36.82
CA GLU A 477 6.23 -49.95 36.43
C GLU A 477 6.72 -49.16 35.19
N ASN A 478 7.26 -47.95 35.42
CA ASN A 478 8.06 -47.20 34.43
C ASN A 478 9.38 -46.61 35.00
N SER A 479 9.86 -47.07 36.16
CA SER A 479 11.00 -46.42 36.85
C SER A 479 12.38 -46.70 36.23
N SER A 480 12.51 -47.63 35.27
CA SER A 480 13.81 -47.96 34.66
C SER A 480 14.13 -47.16 33.38
N ASN A 481 13.13 -46.59 32.70
CA ASN A 481 13.35 -45.83 31.46
C ASN A 481 13.62 -44.33 31.71
N GLU A 482 13.13 -43.79 32.84
CA GLU A 482 13.29 -42.38 33.19
C GLU A 482 14.76 -41.99 33.44
N GLU A 483 15.53 -42.81 34.17
CA GLU A 483 16.94 -42.52 34.46
C GLU A 483 17.83 -42.54 33.21
N GLU A 484 17.57 -43.46 32.28
CA GLU A 484 18.27 -43.52 30.98
C GLU A 484 17.92 -42.33 30.10
N ASP A 485 16.63 -41.95 30.01
CA ASP A 485 16.18 -40.77 29.26
C ASP A 485 16.72 -39.45 29.84
N PHE A 486 16.79 -39.33 31.18
CA PHE A 486 17.41 -38.18 31.84
C PHE A 486 18.92 -38.09 31.56
N SER A 487 19.62 -39.23 31.52
CA SER A 487 21.04 -39.31 31.18
C SER A 487 21.31 -38.91 29.73
N ILE A 488 20.48 -39.34 28.79
CA ILE A 488 20.56 -38.97 27.37
C ILE A 488 20.36 -37.45 27.20
N VAL A 489 19.31 -36.89 27.83
CA VAL A 489 19.04 -35.45 27.78
C VAL A 489 20.17 -34.64 28.41
N LEU A 490 20.71 -35.07 29.56
CA LEU A 490 21.87 -34.44 30.19
C LEU A 490 23.11 -34.44 29.30
N ASN A 491 23.42 -35.56 28.66
CA ASN A 491 24.56 -35.67 27.76
C ASN A 491 24.40 -34.75 26.53
N GLN A 492 23.20 -34.68 25.96
CA GLN A 492 22.91 -33.78 24.83
C GLN A 492 22.99 -32.30 25.23
N ILE A 493 22.48 -31.92 26.42
CA ILE A 493 22.61 -30.55 26.94
C ILE A 493 24.08 -30.19 27.12
N ASN A 494 24.86 -31.06 27.76
CA ASN A 494 26.29 -30.81 28.01
C ASN A 494 27.08 -30.71 26.70
N ASP A 495 26.78 -31.54 25.70
CA ASP A 495 27.39 -31.44 24.35
C ASP A 495 27.08 -30.08 23.68
N GLN A 496 25.85 -29.58 23.77
CA GLN A 496 25.50 -28.26 23.22
C GLN A 496 26.11 -27.10 24.02
N ILE A 497 26.24 -27.22 25.34
CA ILE A 497 26.91 -26.23 26.18
C ILE A 497 28.39 -26.16 25.83
N ASN A 498 29.08 -27.29 25.73
CA ASN A 498 30.50 -27.36 25.33
C ASN A 498 30.71 -26.69 23.97
N LYS A 499 29.83 -26.94 22.99
CA LYS A 499 29.86 -26.30 21.67
C LYS A 499 29.73 -24.78 21.72
N ILE A 500 28.97 -24.22 22.66
CA ILE A 500 28.85 -22.76 22.84
C ILE A 500 30.02 -22.19 23.65
N GLU A 501 30.57 -22.96 24.61
CA GLU A 501 31.80 -22.59 25.31
C GLU A 501 32.99 -22.50 24.34
N ASP A 502 33.10 -23.46 23.41
CA ASP A 502 34.09 -23.42 22.32
C ASP A 502 33.91 -22.16 21.44
N VAL A 503 32.66 -21.80 21.10
CA VAL A 503 32.35 -20.57 20.36
C VAL A 503 32.76 -19.32 21.17
N ARG A 504 32.45 -19.30 22.46
CA ARG A 504 32.80 -18.17 23.34
C ARG A 504 34.31 -18.02 23.46
N ASP A 505 35.04 -19.10 23.65
CA ASP A 505 36.49 -19.07 23.82
C ASP A 505 37.18 -18.73 22.50
N ALA A 506 36.65 -19.20 21.36
CA ALA A 506 37.09 -18.75 20.04
C ALA A 506 36.90 -17.23 19.84
N LEU A 507 35.74 -16.68 20.24
CA LEU A 507 35.44 -15.24 20.13
C LEU A 507 36.28 -14.38 21.09
N LYS A 508 36.62 -14.90 22.28
CA LYS A 508 37.50 -14.21 23.26
C LYS A 508 38.97 -14.20 22.82
N ASN A 509 39.43 -15.26 22.18
CA ASN A 509 40.81 -15.40 21.73
C ASN A 509 41.07 -14.71 20.38
N CYS A 510 40.02 -14.22 19.71
CA CYS A 510 40.16 -13.43 18.50
C CYS A 510 40.74 -12.03 18.83
N ASN A 511 41.72 -11.57 18.07
CA ASN A 511 42.32 -10.25 18.27
C ASN A 511 41.27 -9.17 17.98
N THR A 512 40.65 -8.62 19.04
CA THR A 512 39.56 -7.66 18.94
C THR A 512 40.11 -6.29 18.54
N ASN A 513 40.43 -6.11 17.27
CA ASN A 513 40.73 -4.80 16.69
C ASN A 513 39.45 -3.96 16.61
N GLY A 514 38.83 -3.65 17.76
CA GLY A 514 37.66 -2.77 17.87
C GLY A 514 36.35 -3.29 17.29
N ASN A 515 36.25 -4.54 16.81
CA ASN A 515 34.99 -5.05 16.25
C ASN A 515 33.96 -5.31 17.35
N GLU A 516 33.14 -4.28 17.60
CA GLU A 516 32.08 -4.27 18.61
C GLU A 516 31.05 -5.40 18.41
N THR A 517 30.89 -5.92 17.17
CA THR A 517 30.02 -7.07 16.87
C THR A 517 30.50 -8.33 17.58
N ILE A 518 31.80 -8.63 17.51
CA ILE A 518 32.41 -9.84 18.10
C ILE A 518 32.22 -9.83 19.61
N LYS A 519 32.48 -8.66 20.23
CA LYS A 519 32.30 -8.49 21.68
C LYS A 519 30.83 -8.66 22.10
N ARG A 520 29.91 -7.99 21.41
CA ARG A 520 28.47 -8.06 21.74
C ARG A 520 27.87 -9.44 21.49
N PHE A 521 28.31 -10.14 20.45
CA PHE A 521 27.90 -11.52 20.21
C PHE A 521 28.51 -12.47 21.25
N GLY A 522 29.79 -12.28 21.60
CA GLY A 522 30.45 -12.96 22.71
C GLY A 522 29.71 -12.80 24.04
N ASP A 523 29.28 -11.57 24.38
CA ASP A 523 28.47 -11.29 25.58
C ASP A 523 27.12 -12.02 25.55
N SER A 524 26.51 -12.18 24.37
CA SER A 524 25.24 -12.90 24.19
C SER A 524 25.38 -14.43 24.34
N THR A 525 26.59 -14.99 24.23
CA THR A 525 26.83 -16.42 24.44
C THR A 525 26.54 -16.86 25.88
N GLN A 526 26.62 -15.96 26.87
CA GLN A 526 26.23 -16.29 28.25
C GLN A 526 24.73 -16.45 28.41
N GLY A 527 23.95 -15.56 27.78
CA GLY A 527 22.50 -15.72 27.70
C GLY A 527 22.09 -17.02 26.99
N LEU A 528 22.87 -17.48 26.00
CA LEU A 528 22.66 -18.75 25.32
C LEU A 528 22.90 -19.98 26.20
N ILE A 529 23.99 -20.02 26.99
CA ILE A 529 24.25 -21.13 27.90
C ILE A 529 23.17 -21.22 28.98
N ASP A 530 22.85 -20.09 29.62
CA ASP A 530 21.81 -20.02 30.64
C ASP A 530 20.46 -20.50 30.07
N PHE A 531 20.18 -20.17 28.82
CA PHE A 531 18.99 -20.62 28.10
C PHE A 531 18.99 -22.14 27.81
N ILE A 532 20.09 -22.72 27.33
CA ILE A 532 20.16 -24.17 27.03
C ILE A 532 19.98 -25.00 28.32
N GLN A 533 20.52 -24.50 29.44
CA GLN A 533 20.29 -25.10 30.76
C GLN A 533 18.81 -25.09 31.14
N ILE A 534 18.11 -23.95 30.97
CA ILE A 534 16.68 -23.84 31.26
C ILE A 534 15.85 -24.72 30.30
N ALA A 535 16.19 -24.76 29.00
CA ALA A 535 15.53 -25.63 28.03
C ALA A 535 15.69 -27.11 28.40
N GLY A 536 16.86 -27.48 28.94
CA GLY A 536 17.13 -28.80 29.47
C GLY A 536 16.34 -29.13 30.75
N GLU A 537 16.16 -28.17 31.64
CA GLU A 537 15.27 -28.31 32.81
C GLU A 537 13.81 -28.52 32.38
N CYS A 538 13.36 -27.79 31.36
CA CYS A 538 12.01 -27.93 30.78
C CYS A 538 11.80 -29.32 30.16
N GLU A 539 12.81 -29.86 29.48
CA GLU A 539 12.73 -31.20 28.88
C GLU A 539 12.70 -32.31 29.94
N LYS A 540 13.43 -32.13 31.06
CA LYS A 540 13.35 -33.04 32.21
C LYS A 540 11.97 -33.01 32.87
N GLU A 541 11.37 -31.82 33.02
CA GLU A 541 9.99 -31.67 33.52
C GLU A 541 9.00 -32.42 32.60
N ARG A 542 9.14 -32.26 31.27
CA ARG A 542 8.32 -32.94 30.27
C ARG A 542 8.40 -34.48 30.36
N ILE A 543 9.59 -35.02 30.62
CA ILE A 543 9.81 -36.48 30.79
C ILE A 543 9.18 -36.96 32.11
N ARG A 544 9.30 -36.20 33.21
CA ARG A 544 8.65 -36.52 34.49
C ARG A 544 7.12 -36.53 34.40
N GLU A 545 6.55 -35.73 33.50
CA GLU A 545 5.10 -35.68 33.25
C GLU A 545 4.59 -36.83 32.36
N GLY A 546 5.45 -37.73 31.88
CA GLY A 546 5.05 -38.88 31.07
C GLY A 546 4.55 -38.52 29.66
N LYS A 547 4.87 -37.32 29.15
CA LYS A 547 4.48 -36.89 27.80
C LYS A 547 5.37 -37.57 26.74
N GLU A 548 4.89 -38.67 26.16
CA GLU A 548 5.59 -39.42 25.11
C GLU A 548 5.95 -38.56 23.88
N LYS A 549 7.08 -38.89 23.23
CA LYS A 549 7.47 -38.33 21.93
C LYS A 549 6.58 -38.91 20.83
N ASN A 550 5.52 -38.20 20.44
CA ASN A 550 4.65 -38.60 19.33
C ASN A 550 5.40 -38.51 17.98
N ASN A 551 5.99 -39.63 17.54
CA ASN A 551 6.75 -39.73 16.30
C ASN A 551 5.89 -39.88 15.01
N GLN A 552 4.56 -39.72 15.04
CA GLN A 552 3.71 -40.25 13.96
C GLN A 552 2.68 -39.32 13.28
N THR A 553 2.76 -37.99 13.39
CA THR A 553 1.67 -37.16 12.77
C THR A 553 2.06 -35.91 12.00
N TYR A 554 3.35 -35.62 11.80
CA TYR A 554 3.75 -34.51 10.93
C TYR A 554 4.83 -34.94 9.96
N SER A 555 4.53 -34.79 8.67
CA SER A 555 5.46 -35.01 7.56
C SER A 555 6.78 -34.26 7.79
N ASN A 556 7.90 -34.99 7.77
CA ASN A 556 9.28 -34.55 7.53
C ASN A 556 9.60 -33.06 7.82
N ASN A 557 9.38 -32.61 9.06
CA ASN A 557 9.95 -31.36 9.55
C ASN A 557 10.87 -31.72 10.73
N GLU A 558 12.20 -31.65 10.52
CA GLU A 558 13.22 -31.90 11.54
C GLU A 558 13.00 -31.10 12.85
N VAL A 559 12.27 -30.00 12.75
CA VAL A 559 12.01 -29.04 13.84
C VAL A 559 11.04 -29.61 14.89
N TRP A 560 10.19 -30.59 14.54
CA TRP A 560 9.11 -31.08 15.43
C TRP A 560 9.27 -32.54 15.87
N SER A 561 10.17 -33.32 15.27
CA SER A 561 10.35 -34.75 15.58
C SER A 561 11.10 -35.02 16.91
N GLU A 562 11.90 -34.07 17.39
CA GLU A 562 12.79 -34.26 18.55
C GLU A 562 12.47 -33.36 19.77
N GLY A 563 11.44 -32.49 19.70
CA GLY A 563 11.02 -31.62 20.81
C GLY A 563 11.86 -30.34 21.00
N LEU A 564 11.78 -29.74 22.20
CA LEU A 564 12.44 -28.47 22.57
C LEU A 564 13.96 -28.44 22.30
N LEU A 565 14.60 -29.60 22.40
CA LEU A 565 16.04 -29.75 22.26
C LEU A 565 16.50 -29.70 20.79
N SER A 566 15.67 -30.09 19.82
CA SER A 566 15.99 -29.98 18.39
C SER A 566 16.13 -28.53 17.96
N CYS A 567 15.16 -27.71 18.38
CA CYS A 567 15.17 -26.27 18.17
C CYS A 567 16.38 -25.61 18.85
N ALA A 568 16.78 -26.08 20.04
CA ALA A 568 17.99 -25.60 20.71
C ALA A 568 19.28 -25.98 19.95
N LYS A 569 19.38 -27.19 19.37
CA LYS A 569 20.50 -27.60 18.50
C LYS A 569 20.62 -26.70 17.28
N LYS A 570 19.53 -26.39 16.58
CA LYS A 570 19.55 -25.47 15.43
C LYS A 570 20.03 -24.06 15.83
N ILE A 571 19.65 -23.57 17.01
CA ILE A 571 20.15 -22.28 17.53
C ILE A 571 21.67 -22.33 17.76
N VAL A 572 22.20 -23.44 18.28
CA VAL A 572 23.64 -23.66 18.47
C VAL A 572 24.38 -23.72 17.13
N GLU A 573 23.84 -24.45 16.14
CA GLU A 573 24.39 -24.53 14.79
C GLU A 573 24.51 -23.14 14.15
N TRP A 574 23.45 -22.33 14.25
CA TRP A 574 23.49 -20.94 13.77
C TRP A 574 24.44 -20.06 14.58
N ALA A 575 24.60 -20.29 15.88
CA ALA A 575 25.58 -19.58 16.70
C ALA A 575 27.02 -19.90 16.26
N GLN A 576 27.31 -21.17 15.96
CA GLN A 576 28.59 -21.63 15.42
C GLN A 576 28.85 -21.04 14.03
N TYR A 577 27.84 -21.02 13.17
CA TYR A 577 27.91 -20.40 11.86
C TYR A 577 28.23 -18.91 11.96
N ILE A 578 27.50 -18.15 12.77
CA ILE A 578 27.73 -16.71 12.99
C ILE A 578 29.14 -16.48 13.55
N SER A 579 29.56 -17.30 14.52
CA SER A 579 30.91 -17.22 15.07
C SER A 579 31.96 -17.44 13.99
N SER A 580 31.85 -18.52 13.20
CA SER A 580 32.79 -18.79 12.10
C SER A 580 32.82 -17.66 11.07
N ALA A 581 31.66 -17.07 10.74
CA ALA A 581 31.56 -15.95 9.82
C ALA A 581 32.26 -14.69 10.38
N LEU A 582 32.10 -14.42 11.68
CA LEU A 582 32.78 -13.33 12.38
C LEU A 582 34.31 -13.53 12.44
N MET A 583 34.76 -14.76 12.68
CA MET A 583 36.19 -15.10 12.76
C MET A 583 36.88 -15.04 11.40
N ASN A 584 36.19 -15.49 10.34
CA ASN A 584 36.72 -15.53 8.99
C ASN A 584 36.64 -14.16 8.27
N GLY A 585 36.04 -13.15 8.90
CA GLY A 585 35.85 -11.83 8.29
C GLY A 585 34.91 -11.87 7.08
N GLU A 586 33.87 -12.71 7.12
CA GLU A 586 32.84 -12.80 6.09
C GLU A 586 32.04 -11.48 6.00
N PRO A 587 31.43 -11.19 4.84
CA PRO A 587 30.72 -9.94 4.64
C PRO A 587 29.55 -9.76 5.61
N ASP A 588 29.28 -8.51 5.98
CA ASP A 588 28.25 -8.13 6.96
C ASP A 588 26.85 -8.63 6.54
N GLU A 589 26.57 -8.76 5.23
CA GLU A 589 25.31 -9.32 4.73
C GLU A 589 25.13 -10.80 5.11
N ARG A 590 26.22 -11.58 5.12
CA ARG A 590 26.20 -13.01 5.48
C ARG A 590 26.02 -13.21 6.97
N ILE A 591 26.67 -12.36 7.77
CA ILE A 591 26.51 -12.31 9.23
C ILE A 591 25.07 -11.88 9.58
N LEU A 592 24.54 -10.87 8.88
CA LEU A 592 23.16 -10.40 9.04
C LEU A 592 22.13 -11.47 8.70
N ALA A 593 22.34 -12.24 7.62
CA ALA A 593 21.49 -13.37 7.27
C ALA A 593 21.50 -14.44 8.36
N GLY A 594 22.68 -14.79 8.90
CA GLY A 594 22.81 -15.72 10.02
C GLY A 594 22.08 -15.24 11.29
N LEU A 595 22.26 -13.97 11.67
CA LEU A 595 21.60 -13.38 12.84
C LEU A 595 20.07 -13.34 12.71
N LYS A 596 19.55 -13.13 11.49
CA LYS A 596 18.10 -13.20 11.20
C LYS A 596 17.57 -14.63 11.36
N GLN A 597 18.28 -15.63 10.85
CA GLN A 597 17.88 -17.03 11.00
C GLN A 597 17.94 -17.50 12.45
N PHE A 598 19.00 -17.12 13.17
CA PHE A 598 19.12 -17.35 14.61
C PHE A 598 17.91 -16.79 15.38
N LYS A 599 17.51 -15.54 15.11
CA LYS A 599 16.33 -14.92 15.73
C LYS A 599 15.00 -15.62 15.36
N SER A 600 14.90 -16.11 14.13
CA SER A 600 13.74 -16.89 13.65
C SER A 600 13.59 -18.19 14.45
N HIS A 601 14.67 -18.94 14.62
CA HIS A 601 14.67 -20.18 15.40
C HIS A 601 14.39 -19.96 16.89
N CYS A 602 14.87 -18.86 17.49
CA CYS A 602 14.46 -18.48 18.85
C CYS A 602 12.93 -18.27 18.97
N SER A 603 12.30 -17.66 17.97
CA SER A 603 10.85 -17.42 17.95
C SER A 603 10.04 -18.72 17.75
N GLN A 604 10.53 -19.61 16.89
CA GLN A 604 9.95 -20.94 16.67
C GLN A 604 10.01 -21.77 17.94
N LEU A 605 11.15 -21.76 18.63
CA LEU A 605 11.30 -22.46 19.90
C LEU A 605 10.37 -21.91 20.99
N LEU A 606 10.22 -20.60 21.10
CA LEU A 606 9.30 -19.99 22.06
C LEU A 606 7.86 -20.47 21.85
N THR A 607 7.48 -20.64 20.58
CA THR A 607 6.17 -21.17 20.21
C THR A 607 6.06 -22.66 20.54
N ALA A 608 7.11 -23.44 20.27
CA ALA A 608 7.17 -24.86 20.64
C ALA A 608 7.10 -25.06 22.16
N ALA A 609 7.75 -24.20 22.96
CA ALA A 609 7.72 -24.24 24.41
C ALA A 609 6.34 -23.96 24.99
N ARG A 610 5.63 -22.97 24.45
CA ARG A 610 4.24 -22.67 24.83
C ARG A 610 3.26 -23.78 24.54
N VAL A 611 3.49 -24.53 23.46
CA VAL A 611 2.61 -25.65 23.06
C VAL A 611 2.92 -26.92 23.86
N SER A 612 4.16 -27.06 24.34
CA SER A 612 4.63 -28.29 25.00
C SER A 612 4.50 -28.26 26.53
N MET A 613 4.45 -27.07 27.14
CA MET A 613 4.45 -26.88 28.60
C MET A 613 3.11 -26.31 29.09
N GLU A 614 2.77 -26.51 30.38
CA GLU A 614 1.57 -25.93 30.97
C GLU A 614 1.66 -24.40 31.07
N ASP A 615 0.54 -23.71 30.80
CA ASP A 615 0.41 -22.23 30.69
C ASP A 615 0.87 -21.43 31.93
N GLN A 616 1.09 -22.10 33.08
CA GLN A 616 1.51 -21.46 34.35
C GLN A 616 2.84 -22.01 34.92
N SER A 617 3.63 -22.77 34.16
CA SER A 617 4.92 -23.27 34.67
C SER A 617 5.91 -22.12 34.94
N PRO A 618 6.55 -22.07 36.13
CA PRO A 618 7.58 -21.08 36.44
C PRO A 618 8.83 -21.25 35.58
N LEU A 619 9.09 -22.46 35.07
CA LEU A 619 10.20 -22.76 34.16
C LEU A 619 9.95 -22.18 32.76
N LEU A 620 8.72 -22.27 32.26
CA LEU A 620 8.32 -21.60 31.01
C LEU A 620 8.55 -20.09 31.11
N GLN A 621 8.09 -19.43 32.18
CA GLN A 621 8.30 -17.98 32.37
C GLN A 621 9.79 -17.59 32.42
N ARG A 622 10.63 -18.42 33.04
CA ARG A 622 12.08 -18.21 33.10
C ARG A 622 12.72 -18.38 31.72
N LEU A 623 12.27 -19.37 30.94
CA LEU A 623 12.69 -19.61 29.56
C LEU A 623 12.32 -18.43 28.65
N GLU A 624 11.06 -17.97 28.72
CA GLU A 624 10.58 -16.84 27.91
C GLU A 624 11.37 -15.56 28.20
N LYS A 625 11.64 -15.27 29.48
CA LYS A 625 12.42 -14.10 29.90
C LYS A 625 13.86 -14.16 29.38
N SER A 626 14.50 -15.33 29.47
CA SER A 626 15.87 -15.53 28.97
C SER A 626 15.93 -15.35 27.44
N LEU A 627 14.99 -15.97 26.72
CA LEU A 627 14.95 -15.95 25.26
C LEU A 627 14.57 -14.57 24.70
N CYS A 628 13.65 -13.82 25.34
CA CYS A 628 13.36 -12.43 24.96
C CYS A 628 14.56 -11.51 25.17
N SER A 629 15.32 -11.72 26.26
CA SER A 629 16.56 -10.97 26.53
C SER A 629 17.59 -11.21 25.43
N LEU A 630 17.81 -12.48 25.06
CA LEU A 630 18.71 -12.88 23.98
C LEU A 630 18.29 -12.28 22.63
N MET A 631 17.01 -12.37 22.27
CA MET A 631 16.49 -11.77 21.03
C MET A 631 16.68 -10.25 21.00
N SER A 632 16.56 -9.57 22.15
CA SER A 632 16.82 -8.13 22.26
C SER A 632 18.30 -7.80 22.08
N GLN A 633 19.20 -8.61 22.65
CA GLN A 633 20.65 -8.46 22.46
C GLN A 633 21.05 -8.64 20.98
N ILE A 634 20.56 -9.69 20.33
CA ILE A 634 20.80 -9.95 18.90
C ILE A 634 20.21 -8.83 18.03
N GLN A 635 19.04 -8.31 18.37
CA GLN A 635 18.46 -7.18 17.64
C GLN A 635 19.35 -5.94 17.70
N LYS A 636 19.98 -5.66 18.84
CA LYS A 636 20.94 -4.54 18.95
C LYS A 636 22.18 -4.76 18.09
N ILE A 637 22.67 -6.00 17.99
CA ILE A 637 23.79 -6.34 17.10
C ILE A 637 23.42 -6.09 15.64
N ILE A 638 22.22 -6.53 15.22
CA ILE A 638 21.70 -6.30 13.87
C ILE A 638 21.65 -4.80 13.56
N GLN A 639 21.14 -3.97 14.48
CA GLN A 639 21.08 -2.52 14.27
C GLN A 639 22.49 -1.90 14.14
N ASN A 640 23.45 -2.35 14.94
CA ASN A 640 24.83 -1.84 14.87
C ASN A 640 25.54 -2.19 13.56
N ILE A 641 25.21 -3.33 12.93
CA ILE A 641 25.74 -3.71 11.61
C ILE A 641 25.12 -2.83 10.53
N LEU A 642 23.80 -2.64 10.57
CA LEU A 642 23.07 -1.79 9.62
C LEU A 642 23.52 -0.32 9.67
N SER A 643 23.79 0.22 10.87
CA SER A 643 24.35 1.56 11.02
C SER A 643 25.76 1.68 10.41
N ARG A 644 26.61 0.66 10.58
CA ARG A 644 27.96 0.63 9.98
C ARG A 644 27.93 0.58 8.46
N GLU A 645 27.03 -0.21 7.88
CA GLU A 645 26.82 -0.23 6.42
C GLU A 645 26.36 1.14 5.89
N GLN A 646 25.56 1.88 6.66
CA GLN A 646 25.12 3.23 6.28
C GLN A 646 26.25 4.26 6.35
N GLU A 647 27.10 4.18 7.37
CA GLU A 647 28.28 5.04 7.52
C GLU A 647 29.31 4.79 6.41
N GLN A 648 29.60 3.52 6.09
CA GLN A 648 30.48 3.17 4.95
C GLN A 648 29.92 3.69 3.61
N ARG A 649 28.60 3.63 3.40
CA ARG A 649 27.95 4.20 2.20
C ARG A 649 28.06 5.72 2.13
N GLN A 650 28.19 6.42 3.25
CA GLN A 650 28.38 7.86 3.29
C GLN A 650 29.84 8.24 3.04
N GLU A 651 30.79 7.50 3.60
CA GLU A 651 32.23 7.71 3.36
C GLU A 651 32.63 7.47 1.90
N ILE A 652 32.07 6.44 1.24
CA ILE A 652 32.28 6.19 -0.20
C ILE A 652 31.78 7.37 -1.06
N LYS A 653 30.69 8.04 -0.65
CA LYS A 653 30.19 9.24 -1.36
C LYS A 653 31.09 10.46 -1.18
N GLU A 654 31.83 10.54 -0.09
CA GLU A 654 32.76 11.64 0.19
C GLU A 654 34.12 11.43 -0.49
N GLN A 655 34.63 10.20 -0.56
CA GLN A 655 35.89 9.88 -1.26
C GLN A 655 35.78 10.05 -2.79
N ASN A 656 34.60 9.79 -3.36
CA ASN A 656 34.34 9.96 -4.80
C ASN A 656 34.22 11.45 -5.24
N LYS A 657 34.29 12.42 -4.31
CA LYS A 657 34.29 13.86 -4.64
C LYS A 657 35.66 14.42 -5.01
N THR A 658 36.75 13.69 -4.75
CA THR A 658 38.12 14.27 -4.78
C THR A 658 39.00 13.87 -5.97
N GLN A 659 38.52 13.08 -6.93
CA GLN A 659 39.34 12.61 -8.04
C GLN A 659 38.72 13.00 -9.38
N ASP A 660 39.10 14.17 -9.88
CA ASP A 660 38.61 14.71 -11.16
C ASP A 660 39.74 14.78 -12.19
N ASN A 661 39.73 13.82 -13.12
CA ASN A 661 40.45 13.84 -14.39
C ASN A 661 39.48 13.30 -15.45
N GLY A 662 38.83 14.18 -16.20
CA GLY A 662 37.61 13.90 -16.98
C GLY A 662 37.62 12.76 -18.02
N ILE A 663 38.77 12.19 -18.40
CA ILE A 663 38.84 11.00 -19.26
C ILE A 663 38.76 9.71 -18.43
N GLU A 664 39.44 9.66 -17.28
CA GLU A 664 39.35 8.51 -16.37
C GLU A 664 37.95 8.43 -15.77
N SER A 665 37.31 9.57 -15.47
CA SER A 665 35.95 9.61 -14.93
C SER A 665 34.89 9.05 -15.89
N LYS A 666 35.01 9.28 -17.20
CA LYS A 666 34.10 8.68 -18.21
C LYS A 666 34.33 7.18 -18.39
N LYS A 667 35.59 6.75 -18.33
CA LYS A 667 35.95 5.32 -18.37
C LYS A 667 35.47 4.60 -17.11
N GLU A 668 35.62 5.20 -15.93
CA GLU A 668 35.12 4.71 -14.65
C GLU A 668 33.59 4.68 -14.61
N LEU A 669 32.92 5.67 -15.22
CA LEU A 669 31.46 5.67 -15.40
C LEU A 669 31.00 4.50 -16.27
N MET A 670 31.64 4.29 -17.42
CA MET A 670 31.33 3.18 -18.31
C MET A 670 31.60 1.83 -17.64
N GLU A 671 32.75 1.68 -16.96
CA GLU A 671 33.09 0.48 -16.20
C GLU A 671 32.09 0.25 -15.07
N SER A 672 31.62 1.30 -14.39
CA SER A 672 30.57 1.23 -13.37
C SER A 672 29.21 0.82 -13.96
N GLN A 673 28.81 1.35 -15.12
CA GLN A 673 27.58 0.96 -15.82
C GLN A 673 27.63 -0.51 -16.26
N VAL A 674 28.77 -0.94 -16.82
CA VAL A 674 29.01 -2.36 -17.15
C VAL A 674 28.94 -3.22 -15.90
N ARG A 675 29.50 -2.76 -14.78
CA ARG A 675 29.45 -3.44 -13.49
C ARG A 675 28.01 -3.56 -12.98
N VAL A 676 27.19 -2.52 -13.11
CA VAL A 676 25.76 -2.56 -12.75
C VAL A 676 25.00 -3.61 -13.57
N LEU A 677 25.20 -3.65 -14.89
CA LEU A 677 24.58 -4.65 -15.76
C LEU A 677 25.03 -6.08 -15.41
N GLN A 678 26.32 -6.27 -15.11
CA GLN A 678 26.84 -7.56 -14.63
C GLN A 678 26.19 -7.97 -13.32
N LEU A 679 26.07 -7.05 -12.36
CA LEU A 679 25.45 -7.30 -11.06
C LEU A 679 23.94 -7.60 -11.19
N GLN A 680 23.22 -6.96 -12.10
CA GLN A 680 21.81 -7.30 -12.38
C GLN A 680 21.67 -8.72 -12.91
N LYS A 681 22.56 -9.13 -13.82
CA LYS A 681 22.58 -10.50 -14.35
C LYS A 681 22.98 -11.53 -13.30
N GLU A 682 23.92 -11.20 -12.41
CA GLU A 682 24.29 -12.04 -11.28
C GLU A 682 23.16 -12.13 -10.24
N LEU A 683 22.46 -11.02 -9.98
CA LEU A 683 21.30 -10.98 -9.10
C LEU A 683 20.18 -11.89 -9.62
N GLU A 684 19.84 -11.80 -10.91
CA GLU A 684 18.83 -12.66 -11.54
C GLU A 684 19.20 -14.15 -11.42
N LYS A 685 20.48 -14.49 -11.65
CA LYS A 685 20.99 -15.86 -11.45
C LYS A 685 20.88 -16.30 -9.99
N ALA A 686 21.26 -15.45 -9.04
CA ALA A 686 21.20 -15.73 -7.62
C ALA A 686 19.74 -15.89 -7.14
N GLN A 687 18.81 -15.08 -7.65
CA GLN A 687 17.39 -15.20 -7.37
C GLN A 687 16.81 -16.51 -7.91
N ASN A 688 17.16 -16.88 -9.14
CA ASN A 688 16.74 -18.15 -9.72
C ASN A 688 17.30 -19.36 -8.94
N HIS A 689 18.54 -19.28 -8.47
CA HIS A 689 19.14 -20.31 -7.62
C HIS A 689 18.50 -20.37 -6.22
N LEU A 690 18.21 -19.21 -5.61
CA LEU A 690 17.48 -19.15 -4.34
C LEU A 690 16.07 -19.72 -4.48
N TYR A 691 15.41 -19.45 -5.60
CA TYR A 691 14.12 -20.03 -5.93
C TYR A 691 14.19 -21.55 -6.09
N SER A 692 15.22 -22.09 -6.73
CA SER A 692 15.41 -23.54 -6.82
C SER A 692 15.66 -24.19 -5.46
N LEU A 693 16.50 -23.59 -4.61
CA LEU A 693 16.76 -24.09 -3.26
C LEU A 693 15.49 -24.07 -2.40
N ARG A 694 14.71 -22.98 -2.44
CA ARG A 694 13.41 -22.92 -1.74
C ARG A 694 12.45 -23.98 -2.27
N LYS A 695 12.41 -24.22 -3.59
CA LYS A 695 11.57 -25.26 -4.19
C LYS A 695 11.98 -26.66 -3.73
N GLU A 696 13.25 -26.92 -3.50
CA GLU A 696 13.75 -28.17 -2.94
C GLU A 696 13.40 -28.32 -1.45
N GLU A 697 13.42 -27.24 -0.65
CA GLU A 697 12.97 -27.28 0.75
C GLU A 697 11.47 -27.56 0.94
N TYR A 698 10.64 -27.31 -0.09
CA TYR A 698 9.18 -27.48 -0.03
C TYR A 698 8.66 -28.81 -0.63
N ASN A 699 9.51 -29.58 -1.32
CA ASN A 699 9.18 -30.91 -1.84
C ASN A 699 9.77 -32.01 -0.95
#